data_AF-A0A4U9REM4-F1
#
_entry.id   AF-A0A4U9REM4-F1
#
_cell.length_a   1.000
_cell.length_b   1.000
_cell.length_c   1.000
_cell.angle_alpha   90.00
_cell.angle_beta   90.00
_cell.angle_gamma   90.00
#
_symmetry.space_group_name_H-M   'P 1'
#
loop_
_entity.id
_entity.type
_entity.pdbx_description
1 polymer ?
#
loop_
_entity_poly.entity_id
_entity_poly.type
_entity_poly.pdbx_seq_one_letter_code
_entity_poly.pdbx_strand_id
1 'polypeptide(L)'
;MLQLYNLKHNKIAPLTKYKDARIERELNGDSTLYFSYPINKRYYDEIKEECYIRTKIDEFVVKEIHELDEWTEFKAVLNVEELEGNPFQHFESKEQTIKSCVTLALAGTPWTVGHCDVIKKRTVRKANCSTWEIIQEARKVYRCDITFDTLNKKVNIYNKLGSDKGTYFIEELNLKKLEIQRNSYDFCTRIIPIGKDGMNIKSVNGGKEYIENHQYSSKVITRYWEDNRYTVVSSLKEDAELKLKELSKPYRSYKADIIDLANLNSKYKNILDYSLGDTISLISKHKKVKEKQRIVKTVEWLDEPGSNTCEIANTMLRFEDLQKEFEDTTETVNNITTDNGTINGSKIDSIKTKQIEDFAVNTAKVVNLDVINANIENLSTGKADIQSLNAIKASIGDLRANKANIAQLDAQGAKIEDLYATKATIKDLEANTGKITVLESRAASIENLLAGNIGAENIKAGTITAASGIIADGAIGDAQISSLSATKLTAGVIDAAVITVKNLTADNIKAKSINGKVLEDGAIDNSKVADNANIAGSKLNINDVIVNINGATTQINGTKINVGDRTLDMELKTQKITTEENTKDIKEQKLQLNALDDALKIKIDKQDFNSFKSTAEGNISTINTNLSKATSDISMLQGQIKLKVGQSDIDNSINSIQVGGRNLILNSGNFKGLTGWEVTHGSISVIDDYLSWNCTEFSNWGAWLGNHSLKNRQFDVDEDYTISFEAKANKAQNIRIRICDRDGYNSVLNDSFDATENWKRYIYNFKSKEVGNERIVNFITPKVDPYVLDIRNIKLERGNKATDWTPAPEDIDQAINTIDTKINSSNSSIDLLKNQISAKVETSEFQSFKANINNEITNSKSKLSTTEQSINMLKGEISSKVSKTDIEKKIVEVSEKSKNLIFNSGNFKDLTGWATNSTGATMEIVKKNGYSVIHAKKSIRQPRLIPIEQNTDYIYSATIMCSTGMELTNITPLHFHVLREDLTFHASRNAVLLNEDTFVPANTWVKILVKFNSGEDASYFRTFIFGIQINEGINEYWIKNIKLEKGNKATDWTPAPEDVTIENTTKINSAESEIKQLSNQIRSKVDVNGVKSFIEQNPSSVKIGFNAITPNVNLSNSGTFEIINGALNVKNNNAEVVIDGKYNMHKILTSGVINTSMPVSNTIKERTVSVEHNLGYKPAFSAFSIVDGSGSMVPLPALAFTDNFSGTSIVGFNFIIRARADNTHLYIDMKRAADLVQTEYRVKIKYFIYKEVAF
;
A
#
# COMPACT_ATOMS: atom_id res chain seq x y z
N MET A 1 -63.47 15.00 33.65
CA MET A 1 -63.82 16.43 33.75
C MET A 1 -62.55 17.26 33.61
N LEU A 2 -62.45 18.01 32.51
CA LEU A 2 -61.34 18.91 32.19
C LEU A 2 -61.62 20.31 32.76
N GLN A 3 -60.60 21.00 33.28
CA GLN A 3 -60.73 22.37 33.79
C GLN A 3 -59.92 23.33 32.91
N LEU A 4 -60.58 24.37 32.39
CA LEU A 4 -59.96 25.41 31.58
C LEU A 4 -59.40 26.54 32.47
N TYR A 5 -58.18 26.96 32.17
CA TYR A 5 -57.52 28.15 32.69
C TYR A 5 -57.05 29.01 31.53
N ASN A 6 -57.10 30.33 31.70
CA ASN A 6 -56.69 31.27 30.65
C ASN A 6 -55.16 31.44 30.57
N LEU A 7 -54.69 32.26 29.63
CA LEU A 7 -53.29 32.65 29.42
C LEU A 7 -52.59 33.25 30.66
N LYS A 8 -53.35 33.73 31.64
CA LYS A 8 -52.83 34.26 32.91
C LYS A 8 -52.88 33.21 34.04
N HIS A 9 -53.08 31.95 33.69
CA HIS A 9 -53.25 30.81 34.58
C HIS A 9 -54.41 30.94 35.59
N ASN A 10 -55.40 31.78 35.30
CA ASN A 10 -56.60 31.91 36.14
C ASN A 10 -57.66 30.90 35.71
N LYS A 11 -58.27 30.22 36.68
CA LYS A 11 -59.33 29.24 36.43
C LYS A 11 -60.56 29.91 35.80
N ILE A 12 -61.01 29.38 34.67
CA ILE A 12 -62.18 29.87 33.94
C ILE A 12 -63.40 29.00 34.23
N ALA A 13 -63.40 27.75 33.79
CA ALA A 13 -64.57 26.88 33.87
C ALA A 13 -64.25 25.39 33.76
N PRO A 14 -65.10 24.50 34.31
CA PRO A 14 -65.07 23.09 33.93
C PRO A 14 -65.67 22.89 32.53
N LEU A 15 -64.98 22.14 31.68
CA LEU A 15 -65.49 21.70 30.39
C LEU A 15 -66.30 20.41 30.63
N THR A 16 -67.60 20.44 30.34
CA THR A 16 -68.55 19.36 30.69
C THR A 16 -69.22 18.68 29.49
N LYS A 17 -69.03 19.19 28.27
CA LYS A 17 -69.59 18.64 27.02
C LYS A 17 -68.53 18.44 25.94
N TYR A 18 -67.36 17.95 26.34
CA TYR A 18 -66.31 17.53 25.42
C TYR A 18 -66.56 16.09 24.97
N LYS A 19 -65.92 15.67 23.87
CA LYS A 19 -65.85 14.26 23.43
C LYS A 19 -64.42 13.92 23.01
N ASP A 20 -64.18 12.66 22.70
CA ASP A 20 -62.89 12.13 22.21
C ASP A 20 -61.69 12.42 23.11
N ALA A 21 -61.95 12.65 24.41
CA ALA A 21 -60.91 13.02 25.35
C ALA A 21 -60.01 11.82 25.65
N ARG A 22 -58.75 11.92 25.23
CA ARG A 22 -57.77 10.87 25.42
C ARG A 22 -56.41 11.45 25.81
N ILE A 23 -55.69 10.74 26.66
CA ILE A 23 -54.34 11.09 27.07
C ILE A 23 -53.37 10.04 26.54
N GLU A 24 -52.39 10.49 25.76
CA GLU A 24 -51.24 9.70 25.38
C GLU A 24 -50.12 9.90 26.40
N ARG A 25 -49.45 8.81 26.80
CA ARG A 25 -48.32 8.84 27.73
C ARG A 25 -47.20 7.92 27.28
N GLU A 26 -45.97 8.38 27.46
CA GLU A 26 -44.76 7.68 27.02
C GLU A 26 -43.69 7.62 28.12
N LEU A 27 -42.78 6.65 28.03
CA LEU A 27 -41.72 6.41 29.04
C LEU A 27 -40.67 7.53 29.10
N ASN A 28 -40.61 8.39 28.09
CA ASN A 28 -39.76 9.57 28.08
C ASN A 28 -40.34 10.74 28.90
N GLY A 29 -41.54 10.57 29.47
CA GLY A 29 -42.26 11.57 30.24
C GLY A 29 -43.18 12.47 29.42
N ASP A 30 -43.21 12.30 28.09
CA ASP A 30 -44.12 13.04 27.23
C ASP A 30 -45.56 12.60 27.48
N SER A 31 -46.45 13.59 27.52
CA SER A 31 -47.88 13.34 27.58
C SER A 31 -48.64 14.37 26.78
N THR A 32 -49.63 13.92 26.02
CA THR A 32 -50.48 14.77 25.19
C THR A 32 -51.94 14.44 25.45
N LEU A 33 -52.72 15.46 25.75
CA LEU A 33 -54.17 15.41 25.86
C LEU A 33 -54.78 15.84 24.52
N TYR A 34 -55.68 15.03 23.99
CA TYR A 34 -56.56 15.38 22.88
C TYR A 34 -57.99 15.44 23.38
N PHE A 35 -58.77 16.40 22.90
CA PHE A 35 -60.22 16.43 23.12
C PHE A 35 -60.91 17.28 22.05
N SER A 36 -62.20 17.02 21.83
CA SER A 36 -63.03 17.81 20.92
C SER A 36 -64.03 18.64 21.71
N TYR A 37 -64.18 19.92 21.38
CA TYR A 37 -65.15 20.83 22.00
C TYR A 37 -66.07 21.46 20.94
N PRO A 38 -67.39 21.57 21.17
CA PRO A 38 -68.32 22.08 20.16
C PRO A 38 -68.24 23.59 20.04
N ILE A 39 -68.31 24.10 18.81
CA ILE A 39 -68.21 25.53 18.49
C ILE A 39 -69.35 26.33 19.16
N ASN A 40 -70.54 25.73 19.30
CA ASN A 40 -71.71 26.39 19.89
C ASN A 40 -71.74 26.44 21.43
N LYS A 41 -70.62 26.19 22.12
CA LYS A 41 -70.56 26.18 23.59
C LYS A 41 -69.96 27.46 24.15
N ARG A 42 -70.50 27.89 25.31
CA ARG A 42 -70.19 29.16 25.99
C ARG A 42 -68.69 29.45 26.16
N TYR A 43 -67.87 28.44 26.39
CA TYR A 43 -66.44 28.61 26.68
C TYR A 43 -65.54 28.28 25.49
N TYR A 44 -66.11 28.11 24.28
CA TYR A 44 -65.35 27.78 23.08
C TYR A 44 -64.29 28.84 22.76
N ASP A 45 -64.69 30.11 22.68
CA ASP A 45 -63.80 31.25 22.37
C ASP A 45 -62.74 31.52 23.45
N GLU A 46 -62.85 30.88 24.61
CA GLU A 46 -61.90 30.98 25.73
C GLU A 46 -60.79 29.91 25.65
N ILE A 47 -60.96 28.87 24.83
CA ILE A 47 -59.93 27.86 24.57
C ILE A 47 -59.05 28.38 23.42
N LYS A 48 -57.89 28.93 23.78
CA LYS A 48 -56.91 29.48 22.85
C LYS A 48 -55.61 28.70 22.94
N GLU A 49 -54.77 28.82 21.91
CA GLU A 49 -53.38 28.39 22.00
C GLU A 49 -52.73 29.03 23.23
N GLU A 50 -51.87 28.27 23.92
CA GLU A 50 -51.20 28.64 25.17
C GLU A 50 -52.12 28.74 26.41
N CYS A 51 -53.43 28.46 26.31
CA CYS A 51 -54.28 28.26 27.50
C CYS A 51 -54.03 26.90 28.16
N TYR A 52 -54.42 26.75 29.43
CA TYR A 52 -54.15 25.53 30.20
C TYR A 52 -55.39 24.67 30.41
N ILE A 53 -55.23 23.36 30.25
CA ILE A 53 -56.23 22.35 30.57
C ILE A 53 -55.72 21.47 31.70
N ARG A 54 -56.42 21.50 32.83
CA ARG A 54 -56.09 20.69 34.00
C ARG A 54 -57.02 19.48 34.14
N THR A 55 -56.42 18.32 34.30
CA THR A 55 -57.07 17.05 34.65
C THR A 55 -56.98 16.80 36.16
N LYS A 56 -57.34 15.60 36.65
CA LYS A 56 -57.16 15.26 38.07
C LYS A 56 -55.69 15.05 38.46
N ILE A 57 -54.83 14.76 37.49
CA ILE A 57 -53.46 14.28 37.71
C ILE A 57 -52.40 15.17 37.07
N ASP A 58 -52.73 15.80 35.93
CA ASP A 58 -51.80 16.62 35.16
C ASP A 58 -52.45 17.90 34.63
N GLU A 59 -51.60 18.89 34.38
CA GLU A 59 -51.91 20.11 33.64
C GLU A 59 -51.21 20.11 32.28
N PHE A 60 -51.94 20.56 31.26
CA PHE A 60 -51.53 20.59 29.87
C PHE A 60 -51.68 22.01 29.30
N VAL A 61 -50.92 22.33 28.25
CA VAL A 61 -50.95 23.59 27.51
C VAL A 61 -51.46 23.32 26.10
N VAL A 62 -52.49 24.03 25.65
CA VAL A 62 -53.04 23.90 24.29
C VAL A 62 -52.01 24.40 23.28
N LYS A 63 -51.63 23.58 22.29
CA LYS A 63 -50.63 23.94 21.27
C LYS A 63 -51.19 23.91 19.85
N GLU A 64 -52.18 23.07 19.57
CA GLU A 64 -52.81 23.00 18.24
C GLU A 64 -54.35 23.01 18.37
N ILE A 65 -54.99 23.78 17.50
CA ILE A 65 -56.44 23.90 17.35
C ILE A 65 -56.78 23.58 15.90
N HIS A 66 -57.67 22.61 15.69
CA HIS A 66 -58.12 22.19 14.36
C HIS A 66 -59.65 22.30 14.27
N GLU A 67 -60.11 23.31 13.54
CA GLU A 67 -61.53 23.61 13.40
C GLU A 67 -62.19 22.71 12.35
N LEU A 68 -63.25 22.00 12.73
CA LEU A 68 -64.15 21.26 11.84
C LEU A 68 -65.56 21.91 11.88
N ASP A 69 -66.50 21.45 11.06
CA ASP A 69 -67.80 22.11 10.88
C ASP A 69 -68.61 22.33 12.18
N GLU A 70 -68.74 21.31 13.05
CA GLU A 70 -69.54 21.40 14.29
C GLU A 70 -68.71 21.24 15.58
N TRP A 71 -67.45 20.80 15.45
CA TRP A 71 -66.55 20.48 16.55
C TRP A 71 -65.15 20.98 16.23
N THR A 72 -64.39 21.35 17.25
CA THR A 72 -62.98 21.69 17.11
C THR A 72 -62.16 20.69 17.92
N GLU A 73 -61.12 20.16 17.30
CA GLU A 73 -60.16 19.27 17.94
C GLU A 73 -59.04 20.12 18.56
N PHE A 74 -58.71 19.80 19.81
CA PHE A 74 -57.65 20.47 20.56
C PHE A 74 -56.59 19.45 20.94
N LYS A 75 -55.33 19.82 20.72
CA LYS A 75 -54.16 19.08 21.20
C LYS A 75 -53.42 19.93 22.22
N ALA A 76 -53.26 19.38 23.42
CA ALA A 76 -52.57 20.01 24.53
C ALA A 76 -51.42 19.13 25.02
N VAL A 77 -50.23 19.70 25.15
CA VAL A 77 -49.02 19.00 25.61
C VAL A 77 -48.82 19.21 27.11
N LEU A 78 -48.12 18.30 27.78
CA LEU A 78 -47.86 18.38 29.22
C LEU A 78 -47.22 19.73 29.60
N ASN A 79 -47.68 20.38 30.68
CA ASN A 79 -47.16 21.69 31.09
C ASN A 79 -45.75 21.58 31.71
N VAL A 80 -44.73 21.73 30.87
CA VAL A 80 -43.31 21.76 31.23
C VAL A 80 -42.63 23.09 30.85
N GLU A 81 -43.40 24.14 30.61
CA GLU A 81 -42.92 25.43 30.05
C GLU A 81 -41.82 26.07 30.92
N GLU A 82 -41.88 25.91 32.24
CA GLU A 82 -40.86 26.41 33.18
C GLU A 82 -39.52 25.68 33.04
N LEU A 83 -39.51 24.44 32.52
CA LEU A 83 -38.31 23.67 32.23
C LEU A 83 -37.75 24.01 30.84
N GLU A 84 -38.63 24.24 29.86
CA GLU A 84 -38.24 24.65 28.51
C GLU A 84 -37.72 26.10 28.49
N GLY A 85 -38.30 26.98 29.30
CA GLY A 85 -37.96 28.40 29.39
C GLY A 85 -36.72 28.73 30.21
N ASN A 86 -36.02 27.74 30.79
CA ASN A 86 -34.79 27.96 31.58
C ASN A 86 -33.53 27.58 30.79
N PRO A 87 -32.84 28.55 30.14
CA PRO A 87 -31.74 28.26 29.22
C PRO A 87 -30.38 28.13 29.92
N PHE A 88 -29.54 27.27 29.35
CA PHE A 88 -28.13 27.07 29.69
C PHE A 88 -27.27 27.25 28.45
N GLN A 89 -26.30 28.17 28.51
CA GLN A 89 -25.27 28.26 27.48
C GLN A 89 -24.39 27.01 27.48
N HIS A 90 -24.04 26.52 28.67
CA HIS A 90 -23.30 25.29 28.88
C HIS A 90 -23.73 24.63 30.20
N PHE A 91 -24.05 23.34 30.15
CA PHE A 91 -24.34 22.52 31.31
C PHE A 91 -23.38 21.33 31.34
N GLU A 92 -22.79 21.09 32.51
CA GLU A 92 -21.91 19.96 32.75
C GLU A 92 -22.13 19.39 34.15
N SER A 93 -22.34 18.08 34.23
CA SER A 93 -22.37 17.31 35.47
C SER A 93 -21.47 16.08 35.31
N LYS A 94 -20.24 16.14 35.85
CA LYS A 94 -19.21 15.10 35.72
C LYS A 94 -19.36 14.01 36.78
N GLU A 95 -19.52 12.77 36.36
CA GLU A 95 -19.56 11.57 37.23
C GLU A 95 -20.43 11.73 38.49
N GLN A 96 -21.62 12.32 38.34
CA GLN A 96 -22.59 12.50 39.43
C GLN A 96 -23.73 11.49 39.33
N THR A 97 -24.52 11.33 40.38
CA THR A 97 -25.81 10.60 40.28
C THR A 97 -26.81 11.44 39.49
N ILE A 98 -27.80 10.79 38.87
CA ILE A 98 -28.83 11.55 38.13
C ILE A 98 -29.61 12.51 39.04
N LYS A 99 -29.83 12.14 40.31
CA LYS A 99 -30.46 13.03 41.29
C LYS A 99 -29.70 14.34 41.43
N SER A 100 -28.38 14.29 41.59
CA SER A 100 -27.54 15.49 41.65
C SER A 100 -27.57 16.23 40.31
N CYS A 101 -27.35 15.54 39.19
CA CYS A 101 -27.37 16.14 37.85
C CYS A 101 -28.67 16.93 37.57
N VAL A 102 -29.83 16.31 37.79
CA VAL A 102 -31.13 16.93 37.56
C VAL A 102 -31.39 18.03 38.59
N THR A 103 -30.98 17.87 39.86
CA THR A 103 -31.09 18.96 40.85
C THR A 103 -30.31 20.20 40.42
N LEU A 104 -29.12 20.04 39.82
CA LEU A 104 -28.37 21.15 39.24
C LEU A 104 -29.11 21.78 38.05
N ALA A 105 -29.69 20.97 37.16
CA ALA A 105 -30.42 21.45 35.99
C ALA A 105 -31.72 22.21 36.35
N LEU A 106 -32.37 21.81 37.45
CA LEU A 106 -33.60 22.43 37.98
C LEU A 106 -33.35 23.73 38.75
N ALA A 107 -32.09 24.12 38.98
CA ALA A 107 -31.76 25.35 39.68
C ALA A 107 -32.36 26.57 38.96
N GLY A 108 -33.12 27.40 39.68
CA GLY A 108 -33.82 28.56 39.14
C GLY A 108 -35.24 28.28 38.64
N THR A 109 -35.69 27.02 38.66
CA THR A 109 -37.07 26.61 38.36
C THR A 109 -37.84 26.29 39.65
N PRO A 110 -39.18 26.30 39.64
CA PRO A 110 -39.98 25.83 40.79
C PRO A 110 -40.02 24.29 40.91
N TRP A 111 -39.37 23.57 40.00
CA TRP A 111 -39.39 22.11 39.96
C TRP A 111 -38.34 21.49 40.90
N THR A 112 -38.67 20.33 41.45
CA THR A 112 -37.75 19.56 42.30
C THR A 112 -37.69 18.09 41.90
N VAL A 113 -36.61 17.39 42.28
CA VAL A 113 -36.56 15.93 42.10
C VAL A 113 -37.45 15.26 43.14
N GLY A 114 -38.43 14.50 42.69
CA GLY A 114 -39.31 13.69 43.53
C GLY A 114 -38.70 12.32 43.84
N HIS A 115 -39.36 11.25 43.39
CA HIS A 115 -38.83 9.89 43.50
C HIS A 115 -37.55 9.73 42.66
N CYS A 116 -36.55 9.01 43.19
CA CYS A 116 -35.34 8.63 42.45
C CYS A 116 -34.71 7.38 43.08
N ASP A 117 -34.71 6.26 42.34
CA ASP A 117 -34.08 4.98 42.71
C ASP A 117 -32.81 4.67 41.89
N VAL A 118 -32.43 5.56 40.97
CA VAL A 118 -31.21 5.46 40.15
C VAL A 118 -29.99 5.95 40.94
N ILE A 119 -29.07 5.03 41.26
CA ILE A 119 -27.88 5.30 42.09
C ILE A 119 -26.56 5.40 41.30
N LYS A 120 -26.54 4.98 40.04
CA LYS A 120 -25.34 4.99 39.20
C LYS A 120 -24.87 6.41 38.88
N LYS A 121 -23.56 6.55 38.62
CA LYS A 121 -22.92 7.83 38.30
C LYS A 121 -22.57 7.92 36.82
N ARG A 122 -22.84 9.07 36.19
CA ARG A 122 -22.53 9.34 34.77
C ARG A 122 -22.17 10.80 34.57
N THR A 123 -21.65 11.09 33.38
CA THR A 123 -21.34 12.44 32.93
C THR A 123 -22.37 12.93 31.91
N VAL A 124 -23.02 14.06 32.17
CA VAL A 124 -23.95 14.74 31.26
C VAL A 124 -23.36 16.08 30.85
N ARG A 125 -23.35 16.35 29.55
CA ARG A 125 -22.89 17.60 28.95
C ARG A 125 -23.88 18.02 27.87
N LYS A 126 -24.35 19.26 27.90
CA LYS A 126 -25.15 19.85 26.82
C LYS A 126 -24.89 21.35 26.76
N ALA A 127 -24.89 21.94 25.57
CA ALA A 127 -24.68 23.36 25.36
C ALA A 127 -25.87 23.94 24.60
N ASN A 128 -26.14 25.25 24.77
CA ASN A 128 -27.24 25.97 24.15
C ASN A 128 -28.59 25.23 24.29
N CYS A 129 -28.94 24.86 25.52
CA CYS A 129 -30.07 23.97 25.79
C CYS A 129 -30.89 24.47 26.98
N SER A 130 -32.14 24.01 27.10
CA SER A 130 -33.03 24.23 28.24
C SER A 130 -32.85 23.18 29.34
N THR A 131 -33.40 23.45 30.54
CA THR A 131 -33.51 22.44 31.61
C THR A 131 -34.24 21.18 31.14
N TRP A 132 -35.34 21.33 30.37
CA TRP A 132 -36.07 20.22 29.78
C TRP A 132 -35.14 19.30 28.99
N GLU A 133 -34.35 19.88 28.08
CA GLU A 133 -33.44 19.10 27.24
C GLU A 133 -32.30 18.46 28.02
N ILE A 134 -31.83 19.09 29.11
CA ILE A 134 -30.85 18.48 30.02
C ILE A 134 -31.44 17.27 30.73
N ILE A 135 -32.71 17.34 31.16
CA ILE A 135 -33.42 16.21 31.79
C ILE A 135 -33.59 15.06 30.80
N GLN A 136 -33.98 15.36 29.55
CA GLN A 136 -34.09 14.34 28.50
C GLN A 136 -32.74 13.72 28.14
N GLU A 137 -31.65 14.50 28.13
CA GLU A 137 -30.29 13.97 27.96
C GLU A 137 -29.86 13.10 29.15
N ALA A 138 -30.13 13.52 30.38
CA ALA A 138 -29.88 12.73 31.58
C ALA A 138 -30.67 11.41 31.53
N ARG A 139 -31.94 11.42 31.11
CA ARG A 139 -32.73 10.20 30.90
C ARG A 139 -32.01 9.21 29.99
N LYS A 140 -31.51 9.68 28.84
CA LYS A 140 -30.78 8.87 27.85
C LYS A 140 -29.47 8.33 28.43
N VAL A 141 -28.64 9.21 29.00
CA VAL A 141 -27.31 8.87 29.57
C VAL A 141 -27.43 7.86 30.71
N TYR A 142 -28.38 8.07 31.62
CA TYR A 142 -28.59 7.16 32.76
C TYR A 142 -29.56 6.03 32.43
N ARG A 143 -30.10 5.92 31.20
CA ARG A 143 -31.01 4.84 30.78
C ARG A 143 -32.08 4.52 31.83
N CYS A 144 -32.83 5.55 32.19
CA CYS A 144 -33.90 5.50 33.18
C CYS A 144 -35.21 6.01 32.57
N ASP A 145 -36.33 5.78 33.23
CA ASP A 145 -37.61 6.36 32.87
C ASP A 145 -37.89 7.59 33.74
N ILE A 146 -38.61 8.57 33.21
CA ILE A 146 -38.94 9.80 33.92
C ILE A 146 -40.44 10.06 33.80
N THR A 147 -41.05 10.58 34.87
CA THR A 147 -42.40 11.13 34.84
C THR A 147 -42.42 12.52 35.49
N PHE A 148 -43.33 13.36 35.01
CA PHE A 148 -43.48 14.74 35.46
C PHE A 148 -44.80 14.89 36.21
N ASP A 149 -44.73 15.30 37.47
CA ASP A 149 -45.88 15.72 38.27
C ASP A 149 -46.02 17.22 38.09
N THR A 150 -46.83 17.62 37.12
CA THR A 150 -47.04 19.03 36.74
C THR A 150 -47.77 19.83 37.81
N LEU A 151 -48.56 19.18 38.68
CA LEU A 151 -49.34 19.83 39.73
C LEU A 151 -48.47 20.16 40.95
N ASN A 152 -47.58 19.25 41.34
CA ASN A 152 -46.66 19.44 42.47
C ASN A 152 -45.25 19.86 42.04
N LYS A 153 -45.01 20.05 40.74
CA LYS A 153 -43.74 20.45 40.12
C LYS A 153 -42.60 19.51 40.51
N LYS A 154 -42.79 18.20 40.30
CA LYS A 154 -41.78 17.17 40.59
C LYS A 154 -41.37 16.39 39.36
N VAL A 155 -40.06 16.18 39.21
CA VAL A 155 -39.48 15.23 38.25
C VAL A 155 -39.20 13.93 38.99
N ASN A 156 -39.92 12.87 38.67
CA ASN A 156 -39.73 11.54 39.24
C ASN A 156 -38.90 10.69 38.29
N ILE A 157 -37.89 10.00 38.81
CA ILE A 157 -36.87 9.28 38.06
C ILE A 157 -36.89 7.83 38.53
N TYR A 158 -37.03 6.90 37.60
CA TYR A 158 -37.14 5.46 37.88
C TYR A 158 -36.08 4.70 37.10
N ASN A 159 -35.34 3.81 37.73
CA ASN A 159 -34.43 2.89 37.05
C ASN A 159 -35.20 2.02 36.05
N LYS A 160 -36.43 1.66 36.42
CA LYS A 160 -37.45 1.09 35.52
C LYS A 160 -38.84 1.37 36.08
N LEU A 161 -39.65 2.16 35.37
CA LEU A 161 -41.06 2.41 35.70
C LEU A 161 -41.92 1.15 35.49
N GLY A 162 -42.88 0.92 36.38
CA GLY A 162 -43.83 -0.19 36.30
C GLY A 162 -43.27 -1.54 36.78
N SER A 163 -44.17 -2.51 36.95
CA SER A 163 -43.86 -3.84 37.50
C SER A 163 -44.53 -4.97 36.74
N ASP A 164 -44.18 -6.22 37.03
CA ASP A 164 -44.90 -7.40 36.53
C ASP A 164 -45.97 -7.79 37.54
N LYS A 165 -47.20 -7.30 37.33
CA LYS A 165 -48.37 -7.57 38.17
C LYS A 165 -49.04 -8.92 37.84
N GLY A 166 -48.55 -9.65 36.84
CA GLY A 166 -49.23 -10.82 36.28
C GLY A 166 -50.35 -10.50 35.30
N THR A 167 -50.56 -9.22 34.95
CA THR A 167 -51.56 -8.76 33.99
C THR A 167 -51.31 -9.37 32.61
N TYR A 168 -52.39 -9.74 31.91
CA TYR A 168 -52.33 -10.34 30.59
C TYR A 168 -53.32 -9.68 29.62
N PHE A 169 -52.89 -9.57 28.36
CA PHE A 169 -53.71 -9.17 27.24
C PHE A 169 -53.95 -10.37 26.36
N ILE A 170 -55.21 -10.82 26.29
CA ILE A 170 -55.60 -12.03 25.58
C ILE A 170 -56.86 -11.81 24.75
N GLU A 171 -56.85 -12.42 23.56
CA GLU A 171 -58.04 -12.55 22.72
C GLU A 171 -59.23 -13.12 23.49
N GLU A 172 -60.44 -12.77 23.06
CA GLU A 172 -61.69 -13.23 23.67
C GLU A 172 -61.95 -12.70 25.10
N LEU A 173 -61.03 -11.92 25.70
CA LEU A 173 -61.21 -11.26 26.99
C LEU A 173 -61.04 -9.74 26.93
N ASN A 174 -59.80 -9.26 26.71
CA ASN A 174 -59.46 -7.85 26.82
C ASN A 174 -58.59 -7.32 25.67
N LEU A 175 -58.14 -8.16 24.74
CA LEU A 175 -57.41 -7.75 23.54
C LEU A 175 -58.36 -7.74 22.33
N LYS A 176 -58.70 -6.55 21.81
CA LYS A 176 -59.56 -6.35 20.63
C LYS A 176 -58.80 -6.52 19.32
N LYS A 177 -57.61 -5.91 19.24
CA LYS A 177 -56.78 -5.88 18.04
C LYS A 177 -55.32 -5.98 18.42
N LEU A 178 -54.54 -6.69 17.61
CA LEU A 178 -53.09 -6.78 17.77
C LEU A 178 -52.38 -6.63 16.42
N GLU A 179 -51.61 -5.56 16.31
CA GLU A 179 -50.67 -5.33 15.22
C GLU A 179 -49.25 -5.61 15.70
N ILE A 180 -48.42 -6.19 14.83
CA ILE A 180 -47.07 -6.65 15.18
C ILE A 180 -46.07 -6.15 14.16
N GLN A 181 -45.03 -5.45 14.63
CA GLN A 181 -43.88 -5.05 13.83
C GLN A 181 -42.62 -5.72 14.37
N ARG A 182 -41.77 -6.24 13.46
CA ARG A 182 -40.54 -6.98 13.80
C ARG A 182 -39.44 -6.63 12.83
N ASN A 183 -38.23 -6.39 13.32
CA ASN A 183 -37.04 -6.24 12.49
C ASN A 183 -35.78 -6.69 13.24
N SER A 184 -34.66 -6.82 12.53
CA SER A 184 -33.36 -7.21 13.11
C SER A 184 -32.21 -6.40 12.53
N TYR A 185 -32.45 -5.15 12.11
CA TYR A 185 -31.43 -4.32 11.46
C TYR A 185 -30.25 -4.03 12.41
N ASP A 186 -30.56 -3.74 13.67
CA ASP A 186 -29.58 -3.42 14.71
C ASP A 186 -29.13 -4.65 15.53
N PHE A 187 -29.57 -5.86 15.14
CA PHE A 187 -29.28 -7.08 15.87
C PHE A 187 -27.78 -7.38 15.91
N CYS A 188 -27.20 -7.44 17.10
CA CYS A 188 -25.80 -7.82 17.31
C CYS A 188 -25.64 -8.67 18.58
N THR A 189 -24.67 -9.58 18.56
CA THR A 189 -24.38 -10.47 19.69
C THR A 189 -23.04 -10.17 20.33
N ARG A 190 -22.27 -9.23 19.75
CA ARG A 190 -21.00 -8.72 20.28
C ARG A 190 -20.89 -7.22 20.07
N ILE A 191 -20.50 -6.48 21.12
CA ILE A 191 -20.16 -5.05 21.03
C ILE A 191 -18.71 -4.84 21.48
N ILE A 192 -17.99 -3.99 20.73
CA ILE A 192 -16.70 -3.42 21.11
C ILE A 192 -16.94 -1.98 21.59
N PRO A 193 -16.98 -1.74 22.91
CA PRO A 193 -17.20 -0.40 23.46
C PRO A 193 -15.89 0.40 23.53
N ILE A 194 -15.93 1.64 23.05
CA ILE A 194 -14.81 2.59 23.04
C ILE A 194 -15.26 3.88 23.72
N GLY A 195 -14.56 4.28 24.77
CA GLY A 195 -14.75 5.53 25.51
C GLY A 195 -13.78 6.61 25.08
N LYS A 196 -13.74 7.71 25.85
CA LYS A 196 -12.88 8.86 25.57
C LYS A 196 -11.42 8.46 25.37
N ASP A 197 -10.75 9.11 24.41
CA ASP A 197 -9.32 8.91 24.12
C ASP A 197 -8.95 7.46 23.76
N GLY A 198 -9.90 6.69 23.19
CA GLY A 198 -9.69 5.28 22.82
C GLY A 198 -9.74 4.29 23.99
N MET A 199 -10.26 4.72 25.16
CA MET A 199 -10.42 3.90 26.34
C MET A 199 -11.27 2.65 26.03
N ASN A 200 -10.80 1.45 26.41
CA ASN A 200 -11.51 0.20 26.18
C ASN A 200 -11.70 -0.60 27.47
N ILE A 201 -12.58 -1.60 27.43
CA ILE A 201 -12.99 -2.39 28.62
C ILE A 201 -12.03 -3.53 29.01
N LYS A 202 -10.89 -3.68 28.32
CA LYS A 202 -9.98 -4.82 28.49
C LYS A 202 -9.54 -5.05 29.94
N SER A 203 -9.26 -3.96 30.66
CA SER A 203 -8.80 -3.96 32.05
C SER A 203 -9.86 -4.44 33.06
N VAL A 204 -11.15 -4.33 32.72
CA VAL A 204 -12.28 -4.67 33.60
C VAL A 204 -13.13 -5.84 33.07
N ASN A 205 -12.70 -6.46 31.98
CA ASN A 205 -13.44 -7.53 31.29
C ASN A 205 -12.56 -8.76 30.98
N GLY A 206 -11.71 -9.15 31.93
CA GLY A 206 -10.90 -10.38 31.84
C GLY A 206 -9.98 -10.41 30.62
N GLY A 207 -9.44 -9.27 30.18
CA GLY A 207 -8.54 -9.17 29.04
C GLY A 207 -9.22 -9.08 27.66
N LYS A 208 -10.56 -9.07 27.60
CA LYS A 208 -11.32 -8.95 26.34
C LYS A 208 -11.76 -7.50 26.10
N GLU A 209 -11.56 -7.02 24.87
CA GLU A 209 -11.97 -5.68 24.43
C GLU A 209 -13.46 -5.62 24.01
N TYR A 210 -14.17 -6.74 24.09
CA TYR A 210 -15.56 -6.88 23.67
C TYR A 210 -16.40 -7.62 24.72
N ILE A 211 -17.71 -7.42 24.67
CA ILE A 211 -18.72 -8.18 25.42
C ILE A 211 -19.60 -8.98 24.46
N GLU A 212 -20.13 -10.11 24.93
CA GLU A 212 -20.99 -11.01 24.15
C GLU A 212 -22.29 -11.36 24.87
N ASN A 213 -23.36 -11.53 24.10
CA ASN A 213 -24.64 -12.01 24.58
C ASN A 213 -25.33 -12.79 23.46
N HIS A 214 -25.57 -14.09 23.70
CA HIS A 214 -26.16 -15.03 22.74
C HIS A 214 -27.59 -15.43 23.11
N GLN A 215 -28.33 -14.59 23.86
CA GLN A 215 -29.67 -14.92 24.36
C GLN A 215 -30.70 -15.29 23.28
N TYR A 216 -30.53 -14.81 22.04
CA TYR A 216 -31.41 -15.13 20.92
C TYR A 216 -30.74 -16.01 19.84
N SER A 217 -29.45 -15.84 19.60
CA SER A 217 -28.71 -16.55 18.57
C SER A 217 -27.26 -16.80 18.97
N SER A 218 -26.74 -17.96 18.58
CA SER A 218 -25.31 -18.30 18.70
C SER A 218 -24.43 -17.63 17.65
N LYS A 219 -25.00 -16.95 16.63
CA LYS A 219 -24.22 -16.20 15.63
C LYS A 219 -23.39 -15.11 16.32
N VAL A 220 -22.18 -14.84 15.84
CA VAL A 220 -21.33 -13.74 16.30
C VAL A 220 -21.45 -12.58 15.31
N ILE A 221 -22.15 -11.52 15.70
CA ILE A 221 -22.35 -10.30 14.91
C ILE A 221 -21.81 -9.13 15.72
N THR A 222 -20.72 -8.54 15.23
CA THR A 222 -19.93 -7.54 15.97
C THR A 222 -20.26 -6.12 15.52
N ARG A 223 -20.41 -5.21 16.48
CA ARG A 223 -20.57 -3.77 16.26
C ARG A 223 -19.64 -2.97 17.16
N TYR A 224 -19.16 -1.84 16.66
CA TYR A 224 -18.50 -0.83 17.49
C TYR A 224 -19.55 0.04 18.16
N TRP A 225 -19.30 0.42 19.41
CA TRP A 225 -20.04 1.46 20.10
C TRP A 225 -19.04 2.44 20.70
N GLU A 226 -18.88 3.59 20.04
CA GLU A 226 -18.00 4.66 20.48
C GLU A 226 -18.81 5.75 21.17
N ASP A 227 -18.40 6.13 22.38
CA ASP A 227 -19.05 7.16 23.17
C ASP A 227 -18.02 7.90 24.04
N ASN A 228 -17.59 9.07 23.54
CA ASN A 228 -16.56 9.90 24.16
C ASN A 228 -16.99 10.54 25.51
N ARG A 229 -18.23 10.33 25.97
CA ARG A 229 -18.67 10.76 27.29
C ARG A 229 -18.10 9.90 28.40
N TYR A 230 -17.74 8.65 28.12
CA TYR A 230 -17.19 7.74 29.12
C TYR A 230 -15.71 8.02 29.38
N THR A 231 -15.41 8.51 30.59
CA THR A 231 -14.06 8.64 31.13
C THR A 231 -13.74 7.59 32.20
N VAL A 232 -14.66 6.66 32.47
CA VAL A 232 -14.55 5.61 33.48
C VAL A 232 -14.87 4.27 32.84
N VAL A 233 -13.90 3.35 32.85
CA VAL A 233 -13.97 2.06 32.14
C VAL A 233 -15.10 1.16 32.67
N SER A 234 -15.37 1.15 33.97
CA SER A 234 -16.42 0.33 34.57
C SER A 234 -17.82 0.78 34.13
N SER A 235 -18.06 2.10 34.05
CA SER A 235 -19.31 2.69 33.53
C SER A 235 -19.53 2.32 32.07
N LEU A 236 -18.48 2.36 31.25
CA LEU A 236 -18.51 1.97 29.84
C LEU A 236 -18.91 0.49 29.68
N LYS A 237 -18.31 -0.40 30.48
CA LYS A 237 -18.65 -1.83 30.46
C LYS A 237 -20.10 -2.09 30.87
N GLU A 238 -20.55 -1.50 31.98
CA GLU A 238 -21.92 -1.69 32.51
C GLU A 238 -22.98 -1.30 31.46
N ASP A 239 -22.83 -0.13 30.83
CA ASP A 239 -23.81 0.33 29.84
C ASP A 239 -23.69 -0.43 28.50
N ALA A 240 -22.49 -0.88 28.14
CA ALA A 240 -22.30 -1.75 26.98
C ALA A 240 -23.07 -3.06 27.17
N GLU A 241 -23.01 -3.68 28.35
CA GLU A 241 -23.71 -4.94 28.66
C GLU A 241 -25.22 -4.77 28.57
N LEU A 242 -25.76 -3.68 29.12
CA LEU A 242 -27.18 -3.33 28.99
C LEU A 242 -27.58 -3.08 27.53
N LYS A 243 -26.73 -2.43 26.74
CA LYS A 243 -27.00 -2.13 25.32
C LYS A 243 -27.00 -3.41 24.50
N LEU A 244 -26.01 -4.29 24.73
CA LEU A 244 -25.93 -5.58 24.09
C LEU A 244 -27.08 -6.52 24.51
N LYS A 245 -27.61 -6.41 25.73
CA LYS A 245 -28.82 -7.14 26.15
C LYS A 245 -30.07 -6.72 25.39
N GLU A 246 -30.15 -5.51 24.86
CA GLU A 246 -31.25 -5.09 24.00
C GLU A 246 -31.02 -5.52 22.55
N LEU A 247 -29.80 -5.31 22.03
CA LEU A 247 -29.45 -5.59 20.63
C LEU A 247 -29.27 -7.09 20.32
N SER A 248 -29.03 -7.92 21.33
CA SER A 248 -28.86 -9.38 21.16
C SER A 248 -30.17 -10.16 21.05
N LYS A 249 -31.28 -9.48 20.78
CA LYS A 249 -32.58 -10.03 20.37
C LYS A 249 -33.20 -9.13 19.29
N PRO A 250 -34.00 -9.65 18.34
CA PRO A 250 -34.67 -8.83 17.35
C PRO A 250 -35.62 -7.81 17.97
N TYR A 251 -35.74 -6.64 17.36
CA TYR A 251 -36.73 -5.65 17.75
C TYR A 251 -38.15 -6.17 17.51
N ARG A 252 -39.01 -6.01 18.51
CA ARG A 252 -40.44 -6.30 18.41
C ARG A 252 -41.25 -5.21 19.09
N SER A 253 -42.21 -4.67 18.35
CA SER A 253 -43.26 -3.81 18.88
C SER A 253 -44.63 -4.34 18.52
N TYR A 254 -45.59 -4.04 19.39
CA TYR A 254 -46.98 -4.42 19.27
C TYR A 254 -47.83 -3.19 19.52
N LYS A 255 -48.84 -2.99 18.69
CA LYS A 255 -49.92 -2.05 18.96
C LYS A 255 -51.16 -2.85 19.30
N ALA A 256 -51.68 -2.65 20.51
CA ALA A 256 -52.78 -3.42 21.04
C ALA A 256 -53.96 -2.50 21.39
N ASP A 257 -55.13 -2.83 20.87
CA ASP A 257 -56.38 -2.21 21.29
C ASP A 257 -56.94 -3.03 22.45
N ILE A 258 -57.12 -2.40 23.61
CA ILE A 258 -57.39 -3.06 24.89
C ILE A 258 -58.70 -2.58 25.49
N ILE A 259 -59.50 -3.52 25.98
CA ILE A 259 -60.63 -3.24 26.86
C ILE A 259 -60.10 -3.14 28.28
N ASP A 260 -60.11 -1.94 28.86
CA ASP A 260 -59.69 -1.75 30.25
C ASP A 260 -60.75 -2.25 31.24
N LEU A 261 -60.77 -3.57 31.42
CA LEU A 261 -61.70 -4.25 32.32
C LEU A 261 -61.51 -3.84 33.79
N ALA A 262 -60.32 -3.40 34.19
CA ALA A 262 -60.01 -2.99 35.56
C ALA A 262 -60.69 -1.67 35.93
N ASN A 263 -60.79 -0.73 34.98
CA ASN A 263 -61.53 0.51 35.18
C ASN A 263 -63.04 0.36 34.89
N LEU A 264 -63.45 -0.56 34.01
CA LEU A 264 -64.87 -0.84 33.76
C LEU A 264 -65.55 -1.63 34.88
N ASN A 265 -64.82 -2.50 35.60
CA ASN A 265 -65.38 -3.33 36.65
C ASN A 265 -64.36 -3.65 37.75
N SER A 266 -64.71 -3.29 38.99
CA SER A 266 -63.85 -3.45 40.17
C SER A 266 -63.39 -4.89 40.43
N LYS A 267 -64.12 -5.91 39.95
CA LYS A 267 -63.71 -7.32 40.03
C LYS A 267 -62.36 -7.60 39.36
N TYR A 268 -62.04 -6.89 38.28
CA TYR A 268 -60.80 -7.11 37.52
C TYR A 268 -59.65 -6.21 37.98
N LYS A 269 -59.89 -5.28 38.91
CA LYS A 269 -58.91 -4.28 39.35
C LYS A 269 -57.62 -4.88 39.93
N ASN A 270 -57.69 -6.05 40.57
CA ASN A 270 -56.51 -6.69 41.15
C ASN A 270 -55.81 -7.69 40.20
N ILE A 271 -56.32 -7.86 38.97
CA ILE A 271 -55.88 -8.92 38.04
C ILE A 271 -55.46 -8.35 36.68
N LEU A 272 -56.22 -7.39 36.15
CA LEU A 272 -56.04 -6.85 34.81
C LEU A 272 -55.68 -5.36 34.80
N ASP A 273 -55.40 -4.78 35.97
CA ASP A 273 -54.90 -3.41 36.06
C ASP A 273 -53.53 -3.30 35.39
N TYR A 274 -53.33 -2.24 34.63
CA TYR A 274 -52.09 -1.97 33.93
C TYR A 274 -51.81 -0.47 33.94
N SER A 275 -50.54 -0.13 33.84
CA SER A 275 -50.08 1.24 33.73
C SER A 275 -48.87 1.31 32.79
N LEU A 276 -48.53 2.52 32.34
CA LEU A 276 -47.31 2.75 31.58
C LEU A 276 -46.09 2.15 32.30
N GLY A 277 -45.26 1.41 31.56
CA GLY A 277 -44.07 0.75 32.09
C GLY A 277 -44.28 -0.67 32.65
N ASP A 278 -45.52 -1.08 32.93
CA ASP A 278 -45.82 -2.42 33.42
C ASP A 278 -45.42 -3.51 32.40
N THR A 279 -45.02 -4.67 32.91
CA THR A 279 -44.77 -5.86 32.08
C THR A 279 -46.02 -6.72 32.06
N ILE A 280 -46.55 -6.98 30.87
CA ILE A 280 -47.76 -7.78 30.67
C ILE A 280 -47.45 -9.06 29.90
N SER A 281 -48.30 -10.07 30.05
CA SER A 281 -48.28 -11.27 29.21
C SER A 281 -49.19 -11.08 28.00
N LEU A 282 -48.60 -10.96 26.82
CA LEU A 282 -49.35 -10.83 25.57
C LEU A 282 -49.61 -12.22 24.98
N ILE A 283 -50.88 -12.56 24.80
CA ILE A 283 -51.32 -13.90 24.38
C ILE A 283 -52.27 -13.76 23.18
N SER A 284 -51.80 -14.15 22.01
CA SER A 284 -52.59 -14.21 20.78
C SER A 284 -52.49 -15.60 20.16
N LYS A 285 -53.61 -16.30 20.08
CA LYS A 285 -53.66 -17.65 19.49
C LYS A 285 -53.50 -17.56 17.98
N HIS A 286 -54.19 -16.62 17.33
CA HIS A 286 -54.13 -16.49 15.88
C HIS A 286 -52.78 -15.95 15.37
N LYS A 287 -52.15 -14.99 16.06
CA LYS A 287 -50.80 -14.50 15.68
C LYS A 287 -49.64 -15.37 16.20
N LYS A 288 -49.94 -16.45 16.92
CA LYS A 288 -48.95 -17.34 17.57
C LYS A 288 -47.98 -16.56 18.47
N VAL A 289 -48.52 -15.67 19.29
CA VAL A 289 -47.76 -14.85 20.24
C VAL A 289 -48.06 -15.30 21.66
N LYS A 290 -47.01 -15.61 22.42
CA LYS A 290 -47.08 -15.82 23.87
C LYS A 290 -45.76 -15.33 24.46
N GLU A 291 -45.73 -14.05 24.85
CA GLU A 291 -44.51 -13.43 25.37
C GLU A 291 -44.81 -12.35 26.40
N LYS A 292 -43.88 -12.14 27.32
CA LYS A 292 -43.93 -11.03 28.27
C LYS A 292 -43.23 -9.83 27.69
N GLN A 293 -43.92 -8.70 27.65
CA GLN A 293 -43.38 -7.46 27.09
C GLN A 293 -43.85 -6.25 27.89
N ARG A 294 -43.11 -5.14 27.74
CA ARG A 294 -43.30 -3.92 28.52
C ARG A 294 -44.19 -2.94 27.78
N ILE A 295 -45.12 -2.30 28.48
CA ILE A 295 -45.93 -1.19 27.93
C ILE A 295 -45.06 0.07 27.84
N VAL A 296 -44.93 0.61 26.62
CA VAL A 296 -44.10 1.79 26.31
C VAL A 296 -44.92 3.00 25.84
N LYS A 297 -46.18 2.80 25.41
CA LYS A 297 -47.21 3.85 25.27
C LYS A 297 -48.49 3.40 25.93
N THR A 298 -49.24 4.35 26.46
CA THR A 298 -50.67 4.18 26.70
C THR A 298 -51.43 5.32 26.06
N VAL A 299 -52.56 5.00 25.42
CA VAL A 299 -53.60 5.97 25.02
C VAL A 299 -54.84 5.65 25.83
N GLU A 300 -55.12 6.48 26.82
CA GLU A 300 -56.24 6.32 27.74
C GLU A 300 -57.39 7.24 27.31
N TRP A 301 -58.52 6.65 26.92
CA TRP A 301 -59.75 7.40 26.62
C TRP A 301 -60.52 7.62 27.92
N LEU A 302 -60.57 8.87 28.36
CA LEU A 302 -60.99 9.24 29.72
C LEU A 302 -62.45 8.88 30.02
N ASP A 303 -63.32 8.97 29.01
CA ASP A 303 -64.75 8.66 29.13
C ASP A 303 -65.12 7.30 28.50
N GLU A 304 -64.19 6.67 27.75
CA GLU A 304 -64.41 5.38 27.06
C GLU A 304 -63.26 4.38 27.30
N PRO A 305 -63.07 3.84 28.52
CA PRO A 305 -61.94 2.94 28.81
C PRO A 305 -61.89 1.66 27.94
N GLY A 306 -63.00 1.32 27.29
CA GLY A 306 -63.06 0.22 26.30
C GLY A 306 -62.33 0.51 24.99
N SER A 307 -61.92 1.76 24.74
CA SER A 307 -61.24 2.22 23.52
C SER A 307 -59.73 2.42 23.73
N ASN A 308 -59.21 2.09 24.93
CA ASN A 308 -57.80 2.24 25.26
C ASN A 308 -56.90 1.49 24.28
N THR A 309 -55.76 2.07 23.98
CA THR A 309 -54.72 1.38 23.21
C THR A 309 -53.41 1.46 23.95
N CYS A 310 -52.53 0.50 23.70
CA CYS A 310 -51.18 0.54 24.22
C CYS A 310 -50.20 0.09 23.16
N GLU A 311 -48.99 0.65 23.24
CA GLU A 311 -47.86 0.12 22.50
C GLU A 311 -46.95 -0.60 23.46
N ILE A 312 -46.51 -1.78 23.03
CA ILE A 312 -45.76 -2.71 23.84
C ILE A 312 -44.49 -3.01 23.04
N ALA A 313 -43.32 -2.88 23.65
CA ALA A 313 -42.06 -3.09 22.94
C ALA A 313 -41.00 -3.73 23.83
N ASN A 314 -40.00 -4.32 23.18
CA ASN A 314 -38.89 -4.98 23.86
C ASN A 314 -37.63 -4.10 24.02
N THR A 315 -37.70 -2.83 23.60
CA THR A 315 -36.68 -1.78 23.74
C THR A 315 -37.25 -0.57 24.48
N MET A 316 -36.38 0.26 25.08
CA MET A 316 -36.77 1.51 25.74
C MET A 316 -36.95 2.69 24.78
N LEU A 317 -36.16 2.74 23.69
CA LEU A 317 -36.18 3.82 22.70
C LEU A 317 -37.06 3.42 21.51
N ARG A 318 -37.87 4.36 21.04
CA ARG A 318 -38.79 4.21 19.89
C ARG A 318 -38.09 4.54 18.58
N PHE A 319 -38.77 4.25 17.47
CA PHE A 319 -38.37 4.72 16.15
C PHE A 319 -38.35 6.26 16.06
N GLU A 320 -39.26 6.96 16.75
CA GLU A 320 -39.26 8.43 16.79
C GLU A 320 -38.02 9.01 17.48
N ASP A 321 -37.48 8.36 18.52
CA ASP A 321 -36.24 8.78 19.18
C ASP A 321 -35.03 8.71 18.23
N LEU A 322 -35.00 7.71 17.34
CA LEU A 322 -33.96 7.55 16.31
C LEU A 322 -34.09 8.62 15.21
N GLN A 323 -35.32 8.97 14.83
CA GLN A 323 -35.57 10.02 13.85
C GLN A 323 -35.16 11.40 14.39
N LYS A 324 -35.48 11.70 15.65
CA LYS A 324 -35.02 12.91 16.34
C LYS A 324 -33.50 12.95 16.48
N GLU A 325 -32.83 11.82 16.72
CA GLU A 325 -31.35 11.76 16.75
C GLU A 325 -30.73 12.06 15.36
N PHE A 326 -31.39 11.65 14.27
CA PHE A 326 -30.99 12.05 12.90
C PHE A 326 -31.20 13.55 12.64
N GLU A 327 -32.29 14.12 13.13
CA GLU A 327 -32.57 15.56 13.05
C GLU A 327 -31.56 16.37 13.88
N ASP A 328 -31.31 15.99 15.14
CA ASP A 328 -30.30 16.58 16.03
C ASP A 328 -28.88 16.48 15.41
N THR A 329 -28.58 15.38 14.72
CA THR A 329 -27.31 15.22 13.98
C THR A 329 -27.22 16.20 12.82
N THR A 330 -28.31 16.37 12.07
CA THR A 330 -28.41 17.31 10.95
C THR A 330 -28.27 18.75 11.45
N GLU A 331 -28.91 19.08 12.57
CA GLU A 331 -28.82 20.39 13.19
C GLU A 331 -27.41 20.67 13.75
N THR A 332 -26.76 19.66 14.34
CA THR A 332 -25.35 19.76 14.77
C THR A 332 -24.44 20.04 13.59
N VAL A 333 -24.64 19.36 12.45
CA VAL A 333 -23.91 19.62 11.21
C VAL A 333 -24.17 21.03 10.72
N ASN A 334 -25.43 21.47 10.67
CA ASN A 334 -25.82 22.83 10.27
C ASN A 334 -25.23 23.91 11.19
N ASN A 335 -25.09 23.64 12.50
CA ASN A 335 -24.54 24.56 13.47
C ASN A 335 -23.01 24.73 13.36
N ILE A 336 -22.32 23.76 12.77
CA ILE A 336 -20.87 23.82 12.51
C ILE A 336 -20.55 24.12 11.04
N THR A 337 -21.54 24.20 10.17
CA THR A 337 -21.38 24.61 8.76
C THR A 337 -21.88 26.04 8.56
N THR A 338 -21.37 26.68 7.52
CA THR A 338 -21.85 27.97 7.01
C THR A 338 -22.83 27.71 5.86
N ASP A 339 -23.53 28.76 5.43
CA ASP A 339 -24.49 28.74 4.33
C ASP A 339 -23.92 28.25 2.99
N ASN A 340 -22.61 28.34 2.80
CA ASN A 340 -21.90 27.81 1.63
C ASN A 340 -21.41 26.36 1.79
N GLY A 341 -21.75 25.69 2.89
CA GLY A 341 -21.35 24.29 3.16
C GLY A 341 -19.93 24.12 3.72
N THR A 342 -19.20 25.20 4.03
CA THR A 342 -17.88 25.12 4.68
C THR A 342 -18.00 25.15 6.20
N ILE A 343 -16.98 24.67 6.92
CA ILE A 343 -16.98 24.58 8.38
C ILE A 343 -16.78 25.97 9.02
N ASN A 344 -17.66 26.35 9.94
CA ASN A 344 -17.50 27.55 10.76
C ASN A 344 -16.45 27.32 11.87
N GLY A 345 -15.20 27.68 11.61
CA GLY A 345 -14.09 27.48 12.56
C GLY A 345 -14.27 28.15 13.93
N SER A 346 -15.15 29.14 14.09
CA SER A 346 -15.48 29.76 15.39
C SER A 346 -16.35 28.89 16.30
N LYS A 347 -16.91 27.80 15.76
CA LYS A 347 -17.79 26.86 16.46
C LYS A 347 -17.09 25.56 16.86
N ILE A 348 -15.77 25.46 16.65
CA ILE A 348 -14.96 24.27 16.96
C ILE A 348 -13.90 24.63 18.00
N ASP A 349 -13.90 23.91 19.13
CA ASP A 349 -13.02 24.15 20.30
C ASP A 349 -11.51 24.13 19.96
N SER A 350 -11.10 23.40 18.91
CA SER A 350 -9.76 23.50 18.32
C SER A 350 -9.70 22.77 16.99
N ILE A 351 -9.11 23.40 15.96
CA ILE A 351 -8.65 22.69 14.75
C ILE A 351 -7.15 22.45 14.90
N LYS A 352 -6.73 21.19 15.00
CA LYS A 352 -5.31 20.84 15.02
C LYS A 352 -4.79 20.99 13.58
N THR A 353 -3.84 21.91 13.38
CA THR A 353 -3.30 22.28 12.05
C THR A 353 -2.66 21.12 11.28
N LYS A 354 -2.38 19.98 11.93
CA LYS A 354 -1.95 18.73 11.29
C LYS A 354 -2.95 18.16 10.26
N GLN A 355 -4.19 18.66 10.22
CA GLN A 355 -5.24 18.18 9.31
C GLN A 355 -5.57 19.18 8.19
N ILE A 356 -4.83 20.29 8.08
CA ILE A 356 -5.04 21.31 7.04
C ILE A 356 -3.82 21.30 6.12
N GLU A 357 -4.01 20.84 4.89
CA GLU A 357 -2.95 20.72 3.89
C GLU A 357 -2.47 22.11 3.39
N ASP A 358 -3.38 23.10 3.35
CA ASP A 358 -3.13 24.47 2.90
C ASP A 358 -3.49 25.51 3.97
N PHE A 359 -2.63 25.66 4.99
CA PHE A 359 -2.86 26.66 6.04
C PHE A 359 -2.41 28.06 5.60
N ALA A 360 -3.35 28.82 5.01
CA ALA A 360 -3.15 30.22 4.66
C ALA A 360 -3.52 31.14 5.84
N VAL A 361 -2.58 31.96 6.28
CA VAL A 361 -2.72 32.86 7.43
C VAL A 361 -2.02 34.18 7.12
N ASN A 362 -2.72 35.30 7.31
CA ASN A 362 -2.18 36.65 7.06
C ASN A 362 -1.08 37.03 8.06
N THR A 363 -1.09 36.48 9.28
CA THR A 363 -0.08 36.77 10.31
C THR A 363 0.09 35.58 11.24
N ALA A 364 1.24 34.91 11.16
CA ALA A 364 1.57 33.77 12.01
C ALA A 364 2.66 34.15 13.02
N LYS A 365 2.40 33.91 14.32
CA LYS A 365 3.45 33.95 15.34
C LYS A 365 4.06 32.56 15.48
N VAL A 366 5.16 32.32 14.78
CA VAL A 366 5.83 31.02 14.74
C VAL A 366 7.00 31.02 15.73
N VAL A 367 7.01 30.08 16.67
CA VAL A 367 8.11 29.93 17.64
C VAL A 367 9.32 29.26 16.99
N ASN A 368 9.10 28.18 16.22
CA ASN A 368 10.11 27.48 15.44
C ASN A 368 9.53 27.18 14.05
N LEU A 369 10.24 27.61 13.00
CA LEU A 369 9.87 27.35 11.61
C LEU A 369 10.92 26.43 10.99
N ASP A 370 10.55 25.18 10.74
CA ASP A 370 11.39 24.19 10.06
C ASP A 370 10.78 23.89 8.69
N VAL A 371 11.35 24.48 7.64
CA VAL A 371 10.81 24.44 6.27
C VAL A 371 11.93 24.22 5.27
N ILE A 372 11.67 23.35 4.29
CA ILE A 372 12.65 23.02 3.23
C ILE A 372 12.85 24.21 2.29
N ASN A 373 11.76 24.87 1.88
CA ASN A 373 11.77 26.05 1.03
C ASN A 373 10.80 27.09 1.57
N ALA A 374 11.30 28.31 1.79
CA ALA A 374 10.48 29.46 2.14
C ALA A 374 10.75 30.59 1.13
N ASN A 375 9.70 31.02 0.41
CA ASN A 375 9.76 32.22 -0.41
C ASN A 375 9.33 33.41 0.45
N ILE A 376 10.30 34.22 0.89
CA ILE A 376 10.06 35.36 1.77
C ILE A 376 10.33 36.62 0.96
N GLU A 377 9.29 37.39 0.67
CA GLU A 377 9.42 38.66 -0.07
C GLU A 377 10.25 39.68 0.74
N ASN A 378 9.97 39.79 2.05
CA ASN A 378 10.69 40.68 2.96
C ASN A 378 11.05 39.95 4.26
N LEU A 379 12.34 39.66 4.46
CA LEU A 379 12.85 39.09 5.72
C LEU A 379 13.45 40.19 6.60
N SER A 380 12.75 40.57 7.68
CA SER A 380 13.29 41.45 8.73
C SER A 380 13.64 40.62 9.95
N THR A 381 14.94 40.38 10.19
CA THR A 381 15.43 39.59 11.33
C THR A 381 16.59 40.29 12.03
N GLY A 382 16.70 40.12 13.36
CA GLY A 382 17.83 40.63 14.14
C GLY A 382 19.11 39.81 13.94
N LYS A 383 19.01 38.50 13.71
CA LYS A 383 20.14 37.60 13.41
C LYS A 383 19.69 36.52 12.42
N ALA A 384 20.49 36.26 11.40
CA ALA A 384 20.31 35.15 10.46
C ALA A 384 21.59 34.32 10.39
N ASP A 385 21.54 33.06 10.82
CA ASP A 385 22.63 32.10 10.66
C ASP A 385 22.43 31.36 9.34
N ILE A 386 23.13 31.79 8.28
CA ILE A 386 22.97 31.27 6.91
C ILE A 386 24.21 30.46 6.52
N GLN A 387 24.03 29.16 6.21
CA GLN A 387 25.13 28.28 5.81
C GLN A 387 25.75 28.67 4.46
N SER A 388 24.89 29.01 3.48
CA SER A 388 25.27 29.43 2.13
C SER A 388 24.37 30.58 1.66
N LEU A 389 24.94 31.77 1.50
CA LEU A 389 24.22 32.95 0.97
C LEU A 389 24.59 33.16 -0.51
N ASN A 390 23.64 32.96 -1.41
CA ASN A 390 23.76 33.34 -2.82
C ASN A 390 22.92 34.60 -3.08
N ALA A 391 23.53 35.77 -2.94
CA ALA A 391 22.87 37.05 -3.13
C ALA A 391 23.37 37.74 -4.41
N ILE A 392 22.46 38.25 -5.24
CA ILE A 392 22.81 39.09 -6.40
C ILE A 392 23.50 40.37 -5.93
N LYS A 393 23.01 40.95 -4.83
CA LYS A 393 23.59 42.13 -4.17
C LYS A 393 23.40 41.99 -2.66
N ALA A 394 24.47 42.16 -1.89
CA ALA A 394 24.42 42.20 -0.44
C ALA A 394 25.08 43.49 0.06
N SER A 395 24.37 44.24 0.91
CA SER A 395 24.94 45.36 1.65
C SER A 395 25.29 44.86 3.05
N ILE A 396 26.59 44.65 3.31
CA ILE A 396 27.10 44.12 4.58
C ILE A 396 27.79 45.26 5.31
N GLY A 397 27.36 45.56 6.55
CA GLY A 397 28.01 46.60 7.38
C GLY A 397 29.44 46.22 7.78
N ASP A 398 29.59 45.06 8.42
CA ASP A 398 30.87 44.47 8.83
C ASP A 398 31.01 43.05 8.24
N LEU A 399 32.02 42.81 7.38
CA LEU A 399 32.35 41.46 6.92
C LEU A 399 33.58 40.93 7.65
N ARG A 400 33.41 39.93 8.52
CA ARG A 400 34.50 39.16 9.15
C ARG A 400 34.56 37.77 8.50
N ALA A 401 35.56 37.52 7.65
CA ALA A 401 35.72 36.25 6.94
C ALA A 401 37.15 35.71 7.10
N ASN A 402 37.28 34.38 7.30
CA ASN A 402 38.60 33.72 7.36
C ASN A 402 39.29 33.71 5.99
N LYS A 403 38.51 33.62 4.91
CA LYS A 403 38.97 33.67 3.51
C LYS A 403 37.86 34.26 2.66
N ALA A 404 38.20 35.25 1.84
CA ALA A 404 37.30 35.83 0.85
C ALA A 404 37.93 35.69 -0.55
N ASN A 405 37.30 34.92 -1.44
CA ASN A 405 37.69 34.83 -2.84
C ASN A 405 36.93 35.90 -3.63
N ILE A 406 37.56 37.03 -3.91
CA ILE A 406 36.93 38.16 -4.59
C ILE A 406 37.54 38.29 -5.99
N ALA A 407 36.71 38.21 -7.03
CA ALA A 407 37.17 38.35 -8.42
C ALA A 407 37.61 39.79 -8.74
N GLN A 408 36.89 40.77 -8.20
CA GLN A 408 37.20 42.19 -8.31
C GLN A 408 36.82 42.90 -7.01
N LEU A 409 37.80 43.54 -6.37
CA LEU A 409 37.60 44.34 -5.16
C LEU A 409 37.80 45.82 -5.53
N ASP A 410 36.73 46.61 -5.42
CA ASP A 410 36.80 48.08 -5.49
C ASP A 410 36.62 48.64 -4.08
N ALA A 411 37.72 49.05 -3.45
CA ALA A 411 37.75 49.56 -2.08
C ALA A 411 38.24 51.01 -2.10
N GLN A 412 37.47 51.93 -1.49
CA GLN A 412 37.89 53.33 -1.33
C GLN A 412 39.03 53.54 -0.31
N GLY A 413 39.46 52.46 0.35
CA GLY A 413 40.62 52.41 1.24
C GLY A 413 40.73 51.02 1.87
N ALA A 414 41.90 50.39 1.77
CA ALA A 414 42.15 49.08 2.35
C ALA A 414 43.41 49.13 3.23
N LYS A 415 43.27 48.76 4.50
CA LYS A 415 44.41 48.51 5.38
C LYS A 415 44.76 47.04 5.28
N ILE A 416 45.85 46.72 4.59
CA ILE A 416 46.34 45.35 4.38
C ILE A 416 47.62 45.21 5.18
N GLU A 417 47.68 44.25 6.10
CA GLU A 417 48.88 43.98 6.90
C GLU A 417 49.99 43.37 6.04
N ASP A 418 49.67 42.29 5.33
CA ASP A 418 50.56 41.64 4.35
C ASP A 418 49.86 41.50 2.99
N LEU A 419 50.47 42.02 1.92
CA LEU A 419 50.00 41.85 0.54
C LEU A 419 50.90 40.86 -0.22
N TYR A 420 50.41 39.66 -0.47
CA TYR A 420 51.06 38.66 -1.33
C TYR A 420 50.45 38.71 -2.75
N ALA A 421 51.01 39.52 -3.64
CA ALA A 421 50.55 39.67 -5.02
C ALA A 421 51.65 39.33 -6.04
N THR A 422 51.31 38.61 -7.11
CA THR A 422 52.25 38.34 -8.22
C THR A 422 52.60 39.63 -8.97
N LYS A 423 51.64 40.54 -9.10
CA LYS A 423 51.81 41.88 -9.68
C LYS A 423 50.86 42.86 -8.98
N ALA A 424 51.40 43.94 -8.45
CA ALA A 424 50.62 45.08 -7.97
C ALA A 424 50.95 46.28 -8.87
N THR A 425 49.93 46.91 -9.44
CA THR A 425 50.10 48.18 -10.17
C THR A 425 49.71 49.31 -9.23
N ILE A 426 50.67 50.11 -8.82
CA ILE A 426 50.46 51.20 -7.86
C ILE A 426 50.70 52.51 -8.61
N LYS A 427 49.71 53.41 -8.58
CA LYS A 427 49.81 54.72 -9.24
C LYS A 427 50.82 55.61 -8.49
N ASP A 428 50.64 55.70 -7.18
CA ASP A 428 51.49 56.47 -6.26
C ASP A 428 51.79 55.57 -5.04
N LEU A 429 53.07 55.25 -4.82
CA LEU A 429 53.52 54.45 -3.68
C LEU A 429 54.17 55.36 -2.64
N GLU A 430 53.46 55.62 -1.54
CA GLU A 430 54.03 56.26 -0.34
C GLU A 430 54.37 55.17 0.69
N ALA A 431 55.66 54.84 0.82
CA ALA A 431 56.15 53.88 1.80
C ALA A 431 57.22 54.51 2.67
N ASN A 432 57.10 54.40 4.01
CA ASN A 432 58.16 54.86 4.94
C ASN A 432 59.49 54.13 4.69
N THR A 433 59.42 52.84 4.34
CA THR A 433 60.59 52.02 4.02
C THR A 433 60.21 50.97 2.98
N GLY A 434 60.82 51.00 1.80
CA GLY A 434 60.61 50.00 0.75
C GLY A 434 61.91 49.24 0.46
N LYS A 435 61.96 47.93 0.75
CA LYS A 435 63.08 47.07 0.33
C LYS A 435 62.78 46.48 -1.04
N ILE A 436 63.35 47.07 -2.09
CA ILE A 436 63.16 46.65 -3.48
C ILE A 436 64.39 45.84 -3.91
N THR A 437 64.23 44.54 -4.17
CA THR A 437 65.34 43.66 -4.60
C THR A 437 65.87 44.05 -5.98
N VAL A 438 64.97 44.39 -6.91
CA VAL A 438 65.29 44.85 -8.27
C VAL A 438 64.33 45.98 -8.62
N LEU A 439 64.86 47.16 -8.93
CA LEU A 439 64.09 48.32 -9.39
C LEU A 439 64.36 48.53 -10.88
N GLU A 440 63.44 48.11 -11.74
CA GLU A 440 63.47 48.42 -13.18
C GLU A 440 62.60 49.66 -13.43
N SER A 441 63.23 50.82 -13.62
CA SER A 441 62.52 52.08 -13.89
C SER A 441 63.17 52.83 -15.05
N ARG A 442 62.35 53.54 -15.85
CA ARG A 442 62.87 54.42 -16.91
C ARG A 442 63.58 55.66 -16.37
N ALA A 443 63.18 56.10 -15.18
CA ALA A 443 63.81 57.14 -14.38
C ALA A 443 63.40 56.95 -12.92
N ALA A 444 64.37 56.92 -12.00
CA ALA A 444 64.15 56.96 -10.56
C ALA A 444 65.02 58.08 -9.96
N SER A 445 64.44 58.88 -9.06
CA SER A 445 65.17 59.87 -8.27
C SER A 445 65.47 59.25 -6.91
N ILE A 446 66.72 58.87 -6.65
CA ILE A 446 67.16 58.26 -5.39
C ILE A 446 68.09 59.25 -4.71
N GLU A 447 67.67 59.82 -3.59
CA GLU A 447 68.38 60.88 -2.89
C GLU A 447 69.70 60.39 -2.23
N ASN A 448 69.74 59.13 -1.79
CA ASN A 448 70.93 58.47 -1.24
C ASN A 448 71.10 57.06 -1.81
N LEU A 449 72.07 56.88 -2.72
CA LEU A 449 72.43 55.58 -3.27
C LEU A 449 73.66 55.01 -2.53
N LEU A 450 73.47 54.01 -1.65
CA LEU A 450 74.57 53.26 -1.02
C LEU A 450 75.09 52.19 -2.00
N ALA A 451 75.90 52.61 -2.99
CA ALA A 451 76.40 51.70 -4.03
C ALA A 451 77.77 51.11 -3.68
N GLY A 452 77.86 49.78 -3.60
CA GLY A 452 79.13 49.05 -3.56
C GLY A 452 79.80 48.89 -4.93
N ASN A 453 79.07 49.06 -6.04
CA ASN A 453 79.57 48.98 -7.42
C ASN A 453 78.78 49.93 -8.35
N ILE A 454 79.31 51.11 -8.66
CA ILE A 454 78.85 51.94 -9.80
C ILE A 454 79.80 51.68 -10.97
N GLY A 455 79.33 51.00 -12.02
CA GLY A 455 80.07 50.76 -13.27
C GLY A 455 79.82 51.86 -14.32
N ALA A 456 80.71 51.95 -15.31
CA ALA A 456 80.65 52.98 -16.37
C ALA A 456 79.35 52.92 -17.19
N GLU A 457 78.79 51.72 -17.35
CA GLU A 457 77.49 51.45 -17.98
C GLU A 457 76.29 52.13 -17.31
N ASN A 458 76.41 52.53 -16.03
CA ASN A 458 75.33 53.16 -15.26
C ASN A 458 75.46 54.69 -15.19
N ILE A 459 76.51 55.28 -15.78
CA ILE A 459 76.73 56.72 -15.83
C ILE A 459 76.44 57.20 -17.26
N LYS A 460 75.38 58.00 -17.43
CA LYS A 460 75.06 58.61 -18.73
C LYS A 460 76.25 59.42 -19.24
N ALA A 461 76.67 59.19 -20.48
CA ALA A 461 77.77 59.92 -21.11
C ALA A 461 77.56 61.45 -21.01
N GLY A 462 78.59 62.17 -20.55
CA GLY A 462 78.57 63.62 -20.35
C GLY A 462 78.20 64.11 -18.94
N THR A 463 77.93 63.21 -17.98
CA THR A 463 77.50 63.60 -16.63
C THR A 463 78.65 63.98 -15.69
N ILE A 464 79.86 63.43 -15.87
CA ILE A 464 81.06 63.90 -15.16
C ILE A 464 81.61 65.09 -15.94
N THR A 465 81.27 66.29 -15.49
CA THR A 465 81.80 67.55 -16.03
C THR A 465 82.95 68.01 -15.17
N ALA A 466 83.90 68.77 -15.72
CA ALA A 466 85.08 69.22 -15.00
C ALA A 466 84.77 70.04 -13.72
N ALA A 467 83.52 70.49 -13.53
CA ALA A 467 83.06 71.24 -12.36
C ALA A 467 82.35 70.37 -11.29
N SER A 468 82.07 69.09 -11.54
CA SER A 468 81.53 68.19 -10.51
C SER A 468 82.69 67.62 -9.70
N GLY A 469 82.86 68.07 -8.44
CA GLY A 469 83.94 67.68 -7.51
C GLY A 469 83.91 66.23 -7.03
N ILE A 470 83.75 65.27 -7.96
CA ILE A 470 83.54 63.84 -7.71
C ILE A 470 84.85 63.03 -7.88
N ILE A 471 85.89 63.58 -8.51
CA ILE A 471 87.20 62.90 -8.61
C ILE A 471 88.12 63.38 -7.49
N ALA A 472 88.38 62.50 -6.51
CA ALA A 472 89.48 62.67 -5.56
C ALA A 472 90.81 62.20 -6.19
N ASP A 473 91.89 62.85 -5.80
CA ASP A 473 93.25 62.60 -6.28
C ASP A 473 93.67 61.13 -6.00
N GLY A 474 94.13 60.40 -7.03
CA GLY A 474 94.62 59.01 -6.89
C GLY A 474 93.66 57.86 -7.25
N ALA A 475 92.50 58.11 -7.86
CA ALA A 475 91.50 57.09 -8.16
C ALA A 475 91.69 56.25 -9.46
N ILE A 476 92.86 56.29 -10.12
CA ILE A 476 93.14 55.51 -11.35
C ILE A 476 94.19 54.43 -11.06
N GLY A 477 93.80 53.15 -11.16
CA GLY A 477 94.64 51.97 -10.83
C GLY A 477 95.55 51.47 -11.96
N ASP A 478 95.00 50.99 -13.07
CA ASP A 478 95.82 50.37 -14.13
C ASP A 478 96.42 51.43 -15.05
N ALA A 479 97.57 51.97 -14.61
CA ALA A 479 98.41 52.79 -15.47
C ALA A 479 98.87 51.95 -16.68
N GLN A 480 98.68 52.48 -17.89
CA GLN A 480 99.33 51.95 -19.09
C GLN A 480 100.85 52.18 -18.98
N ILE A 481 101.57 51.29 -18.29
CA ILE A 481 103.03 51.41 -18.05
C ILE A 481 103.77 50.58 -19.10
N SER A 482 104.56 51.27 -19.93
CA SER A 482 105.24 50.69 -21.09
C SER A 482 106.48 49.83 -20.78
N SER A 483 106.97 49.72 -19.54
CA SER A 483 108.04 48.75 -19.12
C SER A 483 108.19 48.61 -17.59
N LEU A 484 108.64 47.43 -17.09
CA LEU A 484 108.86 47.13 -15.65
C LEU A 484 110.19 46.36 -15.39
N SER A 485 110.96 46.72 -14.35
CA SER A 485 112.27 46.10 -14.00
C SER A 485 112.18 45.03 -12.90
N ALA A 486 112.95 43.94 -13.04
CA ALA A 486 112.90 42.75 -12.17
C ALA A 486 113.22 42.98 -10.68
N THR A 487 113.84 44.10 -10.30
CA THR A 487 114.10 44.48 -8.90
C THR A 487 112.85 44.93 -8.14
N LYS A 488 111.70 45.04 -8.83
CA LYS A 488 110.42 45.50 -8.27
C LYS A 488 109.39 44.37 -8.07
N LEU A 489 109.81 43.10 -8.14
CA LEU A 489 109.00 41.92 -7.81
C LEU A 489 109.34 41.43 -6.40
N THR A 490 108.62 41.92 -5.38
CA THR A 490 108.89 41.61 -3.96
C THR A 490 107.84 40.74 -3.25
N ALA A 491 107.10 39.89 -3.98
CA ALA A 491 106.47 38.67 -3.42
C ALA A 491 106.10 37.69 -4.56
N GLY A 492 106.74 36.50 -4.61
CA GLY A 492 106.71 35.48 -5.71
C GLY A 492 105.40 34.69 -5.86
N VAL A 493 105.19 33.77 -6.83
CA VAL A 493 106.06 32.84 -7.61
C VAL A 493 106.23 33.24 -9.09
N ILE A 494 107.38 32.86 -9.68
CA ILE A 494 107.71 32.99 -11.13
C ILE A 494 107.98 31.59 -11.73
N ASP A 495 107.53 31.39 -12.97
CA ASP A 495 107.49 30.16 -13.78
C ASP A 495 108.87 29.55 -14.09
N ALA A 496 108.98 28.22 -13.92
CA ALA A 496 110.21 27.44 -14.03
C ALA A 496 110.56 26.95 -15.45
N ALA A 497 109.75 27.25 -16.47
CA ALA A 497 110.03 26.87 -17.86
C ALA A 497 111.32 27.50 -18.46
N VAL A 498 112.03 28.33 -17.70
CA VAL A 498 113.19 29.11 -18.17
C VAL A 498 114.43 29.00 -17.27
N ILE A 499 114.51 27.99 -16.37
CA ILE A 499 115.66 27.78 -15.46
C ILE A 499 116.37 26.43 -15.74
N THR A 500 117.70 26.46 -15.92
CA THR A 500 118.55 25.24 -16.10
C THR A 500 119.34 24.92 -14.82
N VAL A 501 119.25 23.68 -14.29
CA VAL A 501 119.91 23.25 -13.04
C VAL A 501 120.88 22.08 -13.31
N LYS A 502 122.14 22.18 -12.87
CA LYS A 502 123.25 21.30 -13.33
C LYS A 502 123.66 20.12 -12.43
N ASN A 503 123.02 19.87 -11.27
CA ASN A 503 123.37 18.75 -10.37
C ASN A 503 122.13 18.24 -9.58
N LEU A 504 121.39 17.27 -10.12
CA LEU A 504 120.25 16.62 -9.43
C LEU A 504 120.47 15.09 -9.36
N THR A 505 120.52 14.50 -8.15
CA THR A 505 120.68 13.05 -7.90
C THR A 505 119.50 12.48 -7.10
N ALA A 506 119.24 11.16 -7.19
CA ALA A 506 118.06 10.49 -6.62
C ALA A 506 117.88 10.67 -5.11
N ASP A 507 118.95 10.76 -4.33
CA ASP A 507 118.90 10.96 -2.88
C ASP A 507 118.39 12.37 -2.49
N ASN A 508 118.36 13.31 -3.44
CA ASN A 508 117.94 14.70 -3.25
C ASN A 508 116.67 15.07 -4.06
N ILE A 509 115.92 14.06 -4.54
CA ILE A 509 114.63 14.25 -5.21
C ILE A 509 113.50 14.15 -4.18
N LYS A 510 112.90 15.29 -3.80
CA LYS A 510 111.53 15.33 -3.25
C LYS A 510 110.54 15.55 -4.39
N ALA A 511 110.40 14.57 -5.27
CA ALA A 511 109.43 14.64 -6.37
C ALA A 511 108.02 14.37 -5.83
N LYS A 512 107.08 15.27 -6.14
CA LYS A 512 105.65 15.06 -5.84
C LYS A 512 104.99 13.97 -6.71
N SER A 513 105.63 13.49 -7.79
CA SER A 513 105.16 12.32 -8.57
C SER A 513 106.28 11.68 -9.40
N ILE A 514 106.29 10.34 -9.50
CA ILE A 514 107.17 9.51 -10.36
C ILE A 514 106.28 8.82 -11.41
N ASN A 515 106.68 8.79 -12.69
CA ASN A 515 105.94 8.07 -13.74
C ASN A 515 106.35 6.57 -13.77
N GLY A 516 105.35 5.69 -13.75
CA GLY A 516 105.49 4.28 -13.34
C GLY A 516 106.04 3.30 -14.37
N LYS A 517 107.06 3.64 -15.17
CA LYS A 517 107.61 2.69 -16.15
C LYS A 517 108.65 1.71 -15.56
N VAL A 518 108.89 1.73 -14.24
CA VAL A 518 109.91 0.88 -13.57
C VAL A 518 109.47 0.38 -12.17
N LEU A 519 108.17 0.28 -11.88
CA LEU A 519 107.70 -0.24 -10.58
C LEU A 519 107.45 -1.75 -10.68
N GLU A 520 108.09 -2.53 -9.80
CA GLU A 520 107.90 -3.97 -9.67
C GLU A 520 106.56 -4.31 -9.01
N ASP A 521 106.07 -5.53 -9.23
CA ASP A 521 104.78 -6.00 -8.73
C ASP A 521 104.77 -6.00 -7.18
N GLY A 522 103.78 -5.32 -6.57
CA GLY A 522 103.70 -5.13 -5.10
C GLY A 522 104.38 -3.87 -4.53
N ALA A 523 104.95 -2.99 -5.36
CA ALA A 523 105.64 -1.78 -4.87
C ALA A 523 104.74 -0.75 -4.15
N ILE A 524 103.43 -0.76 -4.39
CA ILE A 524 102.41 0.05 -3.68
C ILE A 524 101.52 -0.90 -2.86
N ASP A 525 101.52 -0.74 -1.53
CA ASP A 525 100.65 -1.48 -0.59
C ASP A 525 99.76 -0.51 0.20
N ASN A 526 98.81 -1.04 0.98
CA ASN A 526 97.85 -0.23 1.75
C ASN A 526 98.52 0.74 2.74
N SER A 527 99.73 0.45 3.23
CA SER A 527 100.44 1.34 4.15
C SER A 527 101.10 2.54 3.46
N LYS A 528 101.27 2.46 2.13
CA LYS A 528 101.87 3.48 1.27
C LYS A 528 100.82 4.36 0.58
N VAL A 529 99.54 4.06 0.77
CA VAL A 529 98.40 4.87 0.35
C VAL A 529 97.80 5.50 1.60
N ALA A 530 97.99 6.80 1.78
CA ALA A 530 97.38 7.52 2.91
C ALA A 530 95.85 7.47 2.83
N ASP A 531 95.15 7.50 3.97
CA ASP A 531 93.68 7.44 4.06
C ASP A 531 92.95 8.51 3.22
N ASN A 532 93.65 9.56 2.78
CA ASN A 532 93.17 10.66 1.96
C ASN A 532 93.90 10.80 0.60
N ALA A 533 94.51 9.73 0.09
CA ALA A 533 95.21 9.78 -1.19
C ALA A 533 94.25 10.12 -2.36
N ASN A 534 94.56 11.17 -3.12
CA ASN A 534 93.78 11.65 -4.27
C ASN A 534 93.95 10.75 -5.52
N ILE A 535 93.56 9.48 -5.41
CA ILE A 535 93.59 8.52 -6.52
C ILE A 535 92.33 8.70 -7.37
N ALA A 536 92.51 9.01 -8.66
CA ALA A 536 91.38 9.13 -9.60
C ALA A 536 90.63 7.79 -9.73
N GLY A 537 89.30 7.79 -9.62
CA GLY A 537 88.47 6.56 -9.57
C GLY A 537 88.60 5.61 -10.77
N SER A 538 89.04 6.10 -11.94
CA SER A 538 89.35 5.27 -13.12
C SER A 538 90.63 4.44 -13.00
N LYS A 539 91.42 4.66 -11.94
CA LYS A 539 92.67 3.96 -11.65
C LYS A 539 92.50 2.87 -10.57
N LEU A 540 91.30 2.74 -10.01
CA LEU A 540 90.94 1.70 -9.04
C LEU A 540 90.37 0.48 -9.76
N ASN A 541 90.58 -0.73 -9.22
CA ASN A 541 89.87 -1.91 -9.71
C ASN A 541 88.38 -1.80 -9.33
N ILE A 542 87.60 -1.24 -10.24
CA ILE A 542 86.17 -0.94 -10.05
C ILE A 542 85.37 -2.20 -9.68
N ASN A 543 85.75 -3.38 -10.17
CA ASN A 543 85.06 -4.62 -9.84
C ASN A 543 85.28 -5.00 -8.36
N ASP A 544 86.50 -4.90 -7.84
CA ASP A 544 86.79 -5.20 -6.42
C ASP A 544 86.16 -4.17 -5.47
N VAL A 545 86.12 -2.90 -5.88
CA VAL A 545 85.44 -1.84 -5.11
C VAL A 545 83.93 -2.11 -5.03
N ILE A 546 83.30 -2.49 -6.15
CA ILE A 546 81.86 -2.82 -6.20
C ILE A 546 81.54 -4.11 -5.44
N VAL A 547 82.44 -5.11 -5.46
CA VAL A 547 82.30 -6.36 -4.70
C VAL A 547 82.34 -6.09 -3.19
N ASN A 548 83.28 -5.27 -2.72
CA ASN A 548 83.38 -4.90 -1.30
C ASN A 548 82.22 -4.00 -0.83
N ILE A 549 81.74 -3.07 -1.67
CA ILE A 549 80.55 -2.26 -1.39
C ILE A 549 79.28 -3.12 -1.27
N ASN A 550 79.15 -4.16 -2.09
CA ASN A 550 78.00 -5.06 -2.10
C ASN A 550 77.98 -6.08 -0.95
N GLY A 551 79.10 -6.22 -0.21
CA GLY A 551 79.27 -7.12 0.93
C GLY A 551 79.43 -6.42 2.29
N ALA A 552 79.54 -5.08 2.33
CA ALA A 552 79.70 -4.34 3.58
C ALA A 552 78.38 -4.21 4.38
N THR A 553 78.47 -4.36 5.70
CA THR A 553 77.34 -4.19 6.65
C THR A 553 77.27 -2.79 7.28
N THR A 554 78.19 -1.88 6.93
CA THR A 554 78.31 -0.52 7.47
C THR A 554 77.84 0.55 6.46
N GLN A 555 77.31 1.66 6.98
CA GLN A 555 76.65 2.72 6.21
C GLN A 555 77.63 3.51 5.31
N ILE A 556 77.26 3.69 4.03
CA ILE A 556 78.02 4.50 3.07
C ILE A 556 77.56 5.96 3.15
N ASN A 557 78.39 6.86 3.70
CA ASN A 557 78.11 8.30 3.78
C ASN A 557 78.47 9.02 2.47
N GLY A 558 77.63 8.91 1.44
CA GLY A 558 77.71 9.71 0.21
C GLY A 558 76.68 10.84 0.19
N THR A 559 77.05 12.04 -0.28
CA THR A 559 76.17 13.22 -0.30
C THR A 559 75.14 13.25 -1.43
N LYS A 560 75.27 12.42 -2.48
CA LYS A 560 74.30 12.25 -3.58
C LYS A 560 74.41 10.85 -4.19
N ILE A 561 73.29 10.13 -4.24
CA ILE A 561 73.16 8.85 -4.97
C ILE A 561 72.30 9.11 -6.21
N ASN A 562 72.79 8.81 -7.42
CA ASN A 562 72.00 8.92 -8.65
C ASN A 562 71.35 7.58 -8.99
N VAL A 563 70.05 7.60 -9.32
CA VAL A 563 69.29 6.47 -9.85
C VAL A 563 68.86 6.86 -11.26
N GLY A 564 69.59 6.38 -12.27
CA GLY A 564 69.42 6.84 -13.66
C GLY A 564 69.92 8.29 -13.84
N ASP A 565 69.05 9.15 -14.35
CA ASP A 565 69.28 10.58 -14.63
C ASP A 565 68.89 11.52 -13.46
N ARG A 566 68.43 10.98 -12.32
CA ARG A 566 67.97 11.76 -11.14
C ARG A 566 68.67 11.33 -9.84
N THR A 567 68.61 12.16 -8.81
CA THR A 567 69.13 11.82 -7.46
C THR A 567 68.07 11.05 -6.65
N LEU A 568 68.51 10.15 -5.77
CA LEU A 568 67.65 9.40 -4.84
C LEU A 568 66.82 10.33 -3.94
N ASP A 569 67.38 11.48 -3.54
CA ASP A 569 66.64 12.51 -2.79
C ASP A 569 65.48 13.10 -3.58
N MET A 570 65.67 13.37 -4.88
CA MET A 570 64.59 13.86 -5.73
C MET A 570 63.51 12.79 -5.93
N GLU A 571 63.89 11.53 -6.05
CA GLU A 571 62.94 10.43 -6.26
C GLU A 571 62.13 10.16 -4.98
N LEU A 572 62.76 10.17 -3.81
CA LEU A 572 62.09 10.10 -2.51
C LEU A 572 61.18 11.32 -2.27
N LYS A 573 61.60 12.52 -2.69
CA LYS A 573 60.78 13.73 -2.57
C LYS A 573 59.58 13.69 -3.51
N THR A 574 59.76 13.20 -4.73
CA THR A 574 58.67 12.97 -5.69
C THR A 574 57.69 11.94 -5.15
N GLN A 575 58.20 10.80 -4.66
CA GLN A 575 57.38 9.77 -4.03
C GLN A 575 56.61 10.31 -2.82
N LYS A 576 57.24 11.14 -1.98
CA LYS A 576 56.57 11.80 -0.85
C LYS A 576 55.45 12.74 -1.30
N ILE A 577 55.71 13.60 -2.30
CA ILE A 577 54.70 14.50 -2.88
C ILE A 577 53.52 13.69 -3.45
N THR A 578 53.79 12.67 -4.26
CA THR A 578 52.76 11.78 -4.81
C THR A 578 51.96 11.08 -3.69
N THR A 579 52.60 10.70 -2.59
CA THR A 579 51.92 10.05 -1.45
C THR A 579 51.04 11.05 -0.69
N GLU A 580 51.48 12.30 -0.53
CA GLU A 580 50.73 13.39 0.10
C GLU A 580 49.52 13.80 -0.76
N GLU A 581 49.70 13.92 -2.08
CA GLU A 581 48.61 14.17 -3.04
C GLU A 581 47.59 13.04 -3.05
N ASN A 582 48.04 11.78 -3.15
CA ASN A 582 47.14 10.63 -3.06
C ASN A 582 46.38 10.58 -1.72
N THR A 583 47.03 10.97 -0.62
CA THR A 583 46.37 11.03 0.70
C THR A 583 45.31 12.13 0.74
N LYS A 584 45.56 13.26 0.07
CA LYS A 584 44.60 14.36 -0.06
C LYS A 584 43.41 13.95 -0.91
N ASP A 585 43.64 13.33 -2.06
CA ASP A 585 42.60 12.84 -2.96
C ASP A 585 41.73 11.77 -2.27
N ILE A 586 42.33 10.85 -1.51
CA ILE A 586 41.60 9.86 -0.72
C ILE A 586 40.74 10.53 0.37
N LYS A 587 41.24 11.59 1.02
CA LYS A 587 40.44 12.36 2.01
C LYS A 587 39.27 13.08 1.34
N GLU A 588 39.47 13.69 0.17
CA GLU A 588 38.42 14.34 -0.59
C GLU A 588 37.37 13.34 -1.09
N GLN A 589 37.80 12.20 -1.63
CA GLN A 589 36.91 11.11 -2.03
C GLN A 589 36.11 10.55 -0.83
N LYS A 590 36.74 10.43 0.34
CA LYS A 590 36.05 10.02 1.58
C LYS A 590 34.99 11.04 2.02
N LEU A 591 35.26 12.34 1.87
CA LEU A 591 34.30 13.39 2.16
C LEU A 591 33.12 13.37 1.17
N GLN A 592 33.38 13.16 -0.11
CA GLN A 592 32.34 13.00 -1.13
C GLN A 592 31.48 11.74 -0.89
N LEU A 593 32.09 10.63 -0.48
CA LEU A 593 31.37 9.39 -0.13
C LEU A 593 30.49 9.57 1.12
N ASN A 594 30.98 10.26 2.14
CA ASN A 594 30.18 10.55 3.33
C ASN A 594 29.01 11.49 2.99
N ALA A 595 29.25 12.53 2.19
CA ALA A 595 28.18 13.42 1.73
C ALA A 595 27.14 12.69 0.86
N LEU A 596 27.57 11.70 0.07
CA LEU A 596 26.67 10.85 -0.71
C LEU A 596 25.89 9.86 0.17
N ASP A 597 26.51 9.28 1.21
CA ASP A 597 25.87 8.43 2.22
C ASP A 597 24.82 9.22 3.03
N ASP A 598 25.15 10.44 3.43
CA ASP A 598 24.23 11.36 4.11
C ASP A 598 23.11 11.82 3.18
N ALA A 599 23.40 12.15 1.92
CA ALA A 599 22.38 12.49 0.93
C ALA A 599 21.46 11.30 0.60
N LEU A 600 21.98 10.06 0.60
CA LEU A 600 21.20 8.83 0.45
C LEU A 600 20.34 8.55 1.69
N LYS A 601 20.85 8.81 2.91
CA LYS A 601 20.06 8.75 4.16
C LYS A 601 18.94 9.80 4.20
N ILE A 602 19.19 11.01 3.69
CA ILE A 602 18.18 12.09 3.61
C ILE A 602 17.14 11.81 2.52
N LYS A 603 17.53 11.23 1.37
CA LYS A 603 16.57 10.85 0.29
C LYS A 603 15.80 9.56 0.59
N ILE A 604 16.30 8.70 1.48
CA ILE A 604 15.63 7.53 2.03
C ILE A 604 15.23 7.83 3.48
N ASP A 605 14.83 9.07 3.78
CA ASP A 605 14.32 9.33 5.11
C ASP A 605 12.97 8.60 5.25
N LYS A 606 12.89 7.73 6.26
CA LYS A 606 11.70 6.92 6.56
C LYS A 606 10.46 7.78 6.69
N GLN A 607 10.60 9.06 6.98
CA GLN A 607 9.50 9.98 7.22
C GLN A 607 8.68 10.28 5.96
N ASP A 608 9.30 10.47 4.79
CA ASP A 608 8.57 10.77 3.54
C ASP A 608 7.88 9.52 2.98
N PHE A 609 8.57 8.38 3.00
CA PHE A 609 7.98 7.11 2.59
C PHE A 609 6.86 6.67 3.55
N ASN A 610 7.03 6.84 4.87
CA ASN A 610 5.99 6.52 5.84
C ASN A 610 4.82 7.51 5.80
N SER A 611 5.06 8.78 5.46
CA SER A 611 4.00 9.78 5.26
C SER A 611 3.21 9.49 4.00
N PHE A 612 3.88 9.18 2.89
CA PHE A 612 3.24 8.70 1.67
C PHE A 612 2.45 7.40 1.92
N LYS A 613 3.04 6.44 2.62
CA LYS A 613 2.37 5.18 2.99
C LYS A 613 1.15 5.42 3.88
N SER A 614 1.26 6.27 4.90
CA SER A 614 0.13 6.59 5.79
C SER A 614 -0.98 7.34 5.06
N THR A 615 -0.63 8.23 4.13
CA THR A 615 -1.59 8.97 3.29
C THR A 615 -2.29 8.02 2.32
N ALA A 616 -1.54 7.12 1.68
CA ALA A 616 -2.09 6.08 0.82
C ALA A 616 -3.02 5.14 1.61
N GLU A 617 -2.61 4.65 2.78
CA GLU A 617 -3.42 3.79 3.66
C GLU A 617 -4.69 4.51 4.16
N GLY A 618 -4.61 5.81 4.48
CA GLY A 618 -5.76 6.64 4.85
C GLY A 618 -6.75 6.86 3.69
N ASN A 619 -6.23 7.09 2.49
CA ASN A 619 -7.05 7.22 1.28
C ASN A 619 -7.74 5.90 0.92
N ILE A 620 -7.03 4.76 1.03
CA ILE A 620 -7.59 3.42 0.85
C ILE A 620 -8.69 3.15 1.87
N SER A 621 -8.50 3.55 3.13
CA SER A 621 -9.50 3.42 4.19
C SER A 621 -10.77 4.22 3.86
N THR A 622 -10.61 5.50 3.48
CA THR A 622 -11.72 6.40 3.12
C THR A 622 -12.50 5.90 1.91
N ILE A 623 -11.81 5.41 0.89
CA ILE A 623 -12.42 4.80 -0.30
C ILE A 623 -13.23 3.56 0.10
N ASN A 624 -12.68 2.69 0.95
CA ASN A 624 -13.38 1.49 1.41
C ASN A 624 -14.63 1.82 2.25
N THR A 625 -14.56 2.87 3.07
CA THR A 625 -15.71 3.36 3.85
C THR A 625 -16.80 3.91 2.94
N ASN A 626 -16.43 4.76 1.97
CA ASN A 626 -17.37 5.34 1.01
C ASN A 626 -17.98 4.26 0.10
N LEU A 627 -17.20 3.28 -0.35
CA LEU A 627 -17.67 2.15 -1.14
C LEU A 627 -18.64 1.28 -0.32
N SER A 628 -18.34 1.05 0.96
CA SER A 628 -19.22 0.28 1.86
C SER A 628 -20.55 1.01 2.09
N LYS A 629 -20.51 2.34 2.25
CA LYS A 629 -21.71 3.18 2.39
C LYS A 629 -22.55 3.17 1.12
N ALA A 630 -21.92 3.41 -0.04
CA ALA A 630 -22.60 3.33 -1.34
C ALA A 630 -23.19 1.93 -1.60
N THR A 631 -22.49 0.85 -1.22
CA THR A 631 -22.99 -0.53 -1.34
C THR A 631 -24.20 -0.77 -0.41
N SER A 632 -24.18 -0.22 0.80
CA SER A 632 -25.29 -0.27 1.74
C SER A 632 -26.50 0.50 1.22
N ASP A 633 -26.30 1.72 0.73
CA ASP A 633 -27.35 2.57 0.16
C ASP A 633 -27.99 1.92 -1.08
N ILE A 634 -27.17 1.32 -1.97
CA ILE A 634 -27.66 0.54 -3.12
C ILE A 634 -28.46 -0.69 -2.67
N SER A 635 -27.99 -1.41 -1.64
CA SER A 635 -28.70 -2.59 -1.12
C SER A 635 -30.04 -2.20 -0.48
N MET A 636 -30.07 -1.04 0.19
CA MET A 636 -31.28 -0.49 0.81
C MET A 636 -32.27 0.01 -0.24
N LEU A 637 -31.79 0.68 -1.29
CA LEU A 637 -32.59 1.07 -2.46
C LEU A 637 -33.12 -0.16 -3.22
N GLN A 638 -32.31 -1.21 -3.42
CA GLN A 638 -32.77 -2.49 -3.97
C GLN A 638 -33.83 -3.15 -3.09
N GLY A 639 -33.69 -3.06 -1.76
CA GLY A 639 -34.71 -3.51 -0.80
C GLY A 639 -36.01 -2.72 -0.91
N GLN A 640 -35.93 -1.39 -1.01
CA GLN A 640 -37.09 -0.51 -1.17
C GLN A 640 -37.79 -0.70 -2.52
N ILE A 641 -37.05 -0.92 -3.61
CA ILE A 641 -37.60 -1.24 -4.93
C ILE A 641 -38.32 -2.60 -4.91
N LYS A 642 -37.73 -3.60 -4.24
CA LYS A 642 -38.34 -4.93 -4.07
C LYS A 642 -39.60 -4.92 -3.19
N LEU A 643 -39.75 -3.91 -2.33
CA LEU A 643 -40.92 -3.69 -1.48
C LEU A 643 -42.05 -2.89 -2.17
N LYS A 644 -41.81 -2.26 -3.32
CA LYS A 644 -42.81 -1.41 -4.00
C LYS A 644 -43.47 -2.04 -5.23
N VAL A 645 -42.99 -3.21 -5.69
CA VAL A 645 -43.61 -4.03 -6.73
C VAL A 645 -43.32 -5.51 -6.44
N GLY A 646 -44.13 -6.16 -5.59
CA GLY A 646 -44.06 -7.60 -5.41
C GLY A 646 -44.67 -8.32 -6.61
N GLN A 647 -44.01 -9.36 -7.15
CA GLN A 647 -44.59 -10.23 -8.17
C GLN A 647 -45.96 -10.78 -7.73
N SER A 648 -46.16 -10.99 -6.43
CA SER A 648 -47.44 -11.38 -5.83
C SER A 648 -48.56 -10.34 -6.03
N ASP A 649 -48.24 -9.05 -6.02
CA ASP A 649 -49.24 -7.98 -6.16
C ASP A 649 -49.65 -7.83 -7.64
N ILE A 650 -48.71 -8.06 -8.55
CA ILE A 650 -48.97 -8.17 -10.00
C ILE A 650 -49.81 -9.42 -10.29
N ASP A 651 -49.42 -10.57 -9.76
CA ASP A 651 -50.14 -11.84 -9.98
C ASP A 651 -51.54 -11.80 -9.36
N ASN A 652 -51.73 -11.17 -8.20
CA ASN A 652 -53.06 -10.97 -7.60
C ASN A 652 -53.93 -9.98 -8.39
N SER A 653 -53.33 -8.94 -8.98
CA SER A 653 -54.03 -7.99 -9.86
C SER A 653 -54.40 -8.60 -11.21
N ILE A 654 -53.59 -9.53 -11.73
CA ILE A 654 -53.89 -10.28 -12.96
C ILE A 654 -54.94 -11.36 -12.70
N ASN A 655 -54.86 -12.07 -11.57
CA ASN A 655 -55.81 -13.14 -11.20
C ASN A 655 -57.22 -12.62 -10.85
N SER A 656 -57.36 -11.32 -10.56
CA SER A 656 -58.65 -10.68 -10.29
C SER A 656 -59.37 -10.16 -11.55
N ILE A 657 -58.74 -10.25 -12.73
CA ILE A 657 -59.29 -9.69 -13.99
C ILE A 657 -60.20 -10.67 -14.75
N GLN A 658 -60.38 -11.93 -14.36
CA GLN A 658 -61.37 -12.78 -15.05
C GLN A 658 -61.89 -14.00 -14.27
N VAL A 659 -62.91 -13.79 -13.41
CA VAL A 659 -63.85 -14.86 -12.98
C VAL A 659 -65.23 -14.24 -12.71
N GLY A 660 -66.21 -14.44 -13.60
CA GLY A 660 -67.61 -13.98 -13.43
C GLY A 660 -68.07 -12.95 -14.46
N GLY A 661 -69.40 -12.83 -14.69
CA GLY A 661 -69.96 -11.93 -15.70
C GLY A 661 -69.75 -10.45 -15.36
N ARG A 662 -69.56 -9.61 -16.39
CA ARG A 662 -69.38 -8.14 -16.24
C ARG A 662 -70.63 -7.51 -15.66
N ASN A 663 -70.52 -6.88 -14.49
CA ASN A 663 -71.60 -6.09 -13.92
C ASN A 663 -71.77 -4.79 -14.74
N LEU A 664 -73.01 -4.52 -15.16
CA LEU A 664 -73.39 -3.36 -15.96
C LEU A 664 -73.95 -2.21 -15.13
N ILE A 665 -74.15 -2.38 -13.83
CA ILE A 665 -74.69 -1.34 -12.94
C ILE A 665 -73.52 -0.76 -12.11
N LEU A 666 -73.33 0.57 -12.19
CA LEU A 666 -72.32 1.28 -11.41
C LEU A 666 -72.78 1.50 -9.96
N ASN A 667 -71.83 1.53 -9.02
CA ASN A 667 -72.08 1.88 -7.61
C ASN A 667 -73.21 1.03 -6.97
N SER A 668 -73.12 -0.31 -7.03
CA SER A 668 -74.28 -1.19 -6.84
C SER A 668 -74.16 -2.30 -5.76
N GLY A 669 -73.14 -2.22 -4.89
CA GLY A 669 -72.91 -3.15 -3.77
C GLY A 669 -72.04 -2.51 -2.69
N ASN A 670 -70.74 -2.31 -2.94
CA ASN A 670 -69.87 -1.49 -2.06
C ASN A 670 -70.08 0.01 -2.34
N PHE A 671 -71.24 0.54 -1.97
CA PHE A 671 -71.66 1.90 -2.34
C PHE A 671 -70.66 2.97 -1.87
N LYS A 672 -70.04 3.70 -2.81
CA LYS A 672 -69.11 4.82 -2.54
C LYS A 672 -69.87 6.15 -2.56
N GLY A 673 -70.93 6.24 -1.76
CA GLY A 673 -71.89 7.34 -1.76
C GLY A 673 -73.09 7.10 -2.69
N LEU A 674 -73.86 8.15 -2.99
CA LEU A 674 -75.16 8.05 -3.68
C LEU A 674 -75.09 8.29 -5.20
N THR A 675 -73.89 8.39 -5.78
CA THR A 675 -73.70 8.69 -7.20
C THR A 675 -74.45 7.68 -8.09
N GLY A 676 -75.29 8.19 -8.99
CA GLY A 676 -76.08 7.39 -9.94
C GLY A 676 -77.39 6.83 -9.38
N TRP A 677 -77.68 7.02 -8.08
CA TRP A 677 -78.94 6.63 -7.44
C TRP A 677 -79.83 7.82 -7.18
N GLU A 678 -81.13 7.65 -7.41
CA GLU A 678 -82.15 8.65 -7.09
C GLU A 678 -83.46 8.03 -6.61
N VAL A 679 -84.31 8.87 -6.03
CA VAL A 679 -85.58 8.48 -5.42
C VAL A 679 -86.63 9.56 -5.65
N THR A 680 -87.89 9.19 -5.83
CA THR A 680 -88.98 10.17 -6.03
C THR A 680 -89.82 10.49 -4.80
N HIS A 681 -89.86 9.62 -3.78
CA HIS A 681 -90.58 9.85 -2.52
C HIS A 681 -89.84 9.16 -1.36
N GLY A 682 -89.34 9.97 -0.40
CA GLY A 682 -88.50 9.50 0.70
C GLY A 682 -87.02 9.86 0.57
N SER A 683 -86.15 9.17 1.32
CA SER A 683 -84.71 9.44 1.34
C SER A 683 -83.90 8.16 1.16
N ILE A 684 -82.70 8.28 0.57
CA ILE A 684 -81.75 7.19 0.43
C ILE A 684 -80.47 7.49 1.22
N SER A 685 -79.91 6.47 1.87
CA SER A 685 -78.62 6.54 2.55
C SER A 685 -77.84 5.26 2.34
N VAL A 686 -76.51 5.37 2.36
CA VAL A 686 -75.63 4.20 2.39
C VAL A 686 -75.39 3.84 3.85
N ILE A 687 -75.63 2.57 4.20
CA ILE A 687 -75.34 2.01 5.52
C ILE A 687 -74.43 0.81 5.29
N ASP A 688 -73.18 0.90 5.74
CA ASP A 688 -72.13 -0.09 5.51
C ASP A 688 -71.98 -0.49 4.03
N ASP A 689 -72.54 -1.64 3.64
CA ASP A 689 -72.47 -2.28 2.32
C ASP A 689 -73.83 -2.33 1.60
N TYR A 690 -74.85 -1.61 2.07
CA TYR A 690 -76.17 -1.58 1.43
C TYR A 690 -76.76 -0.18 1.30
N LEU A 691 -77.67 -0.03 0.34
CA LEU A 691 -78.44 1.18 0.12
C LEU A 691 -79.79 1.02 0.81
N SER A 692 -80.09 1.92 1.74
CA SER A 692 -81.35 1.95 2.48
C SER A 692 -82.25 3.05 1.92
N TRP A 693 -83.43 2.66 1.44
CA TRP A 693 -84.46 3.58 0.98
C TRP A 693 -85.62 3.63 1.97
N ASN A 694 -85.76 4.78 2.64
CA ASN A 694 -86.89 5.09 3.50
C ASN A 694 -87.99 5.77 2.68
N CYS A 695 -89.04 5.05 2.31
CA CYS A 695 -90.16 5.54 1.51
C CYS A 695 -91.25 6.12 2.42
N THR A 696 -91.61 7.39 2.26
CA THR A 696 -92.46 8.14 3.23
C THR A 696 -93.82 8.59 2.71
N GLU A 697 -94.08 8.62 1.39
CA GLU A 697 -95.30 9.22 0.80
C GLU A 697 -95.89 8.41 -0.38
N PHE A 698 -97.18 8.64 -0.70
CA PHE A 698 -97.95 7.97 -1.76
C PHE A 698 -97.97 8.75 -3.08
N SER A 699 -97.87 8.06 -4.22
CA SER A 699 -98.13 8.58 -5.57
C SER A 699 -99.00 7.60 -6.39
N ASN A 700 -99.90 8.13 -7.24
CA ASN A 700 -100.76 7.32 -8.13
C ASN A 700 -99.98 6.53 -9.20
N TRP A 701 -98.71 6.86 -9.42
CA TRP A 701 -97.82 6.18 -10.37
C TRP A 701 -96.73 5.34 -9.69
N GLY A 702 -96.78 5.21 -8.35
CA GLY A 702 -95.82 4.49 -7.50
C GLY A 702 -94.65 5.37 -7.02
N ALA A 703 -94.02 4.97 -5.91
CA ALA A 703 -92.74 5.53 -5.46
C ALA A 703 -91.61 4.62 -5.96
N TRP A 704 -90.45 5.19 -6.30
CA TRP A 704 -89.35 4.40 -6.84
C TRP A 704 -87.96 4.85 -6.38
N LEU A 705 -87.07 3.84 -6.27
CA LEU A 705 -85.62 3.94 -6.15
C LEU A 705 -85.00 3.51 -7.48
N GLY A 706 -84.23 4.39 -8.10
CA GLY A 706 -83.71 4.17 -9.45
C GLY A 706 -82.21 4.36 -9.56
N ASN A 707 -81.60 3.64 -10.50
CA ASN A 707 -80.18 3.78 -10.85
C ASN A 707 -79.99 4.09 -12.34
N HIS A 708 -79.25 5.17 -12.61
CA HIS A 708 -79.07 5.75 -13.94
C HIS A 708 -77.81 5.28 -14.67
N SER A 709 -77.09 4.30 -14.13
CA SER A 709 -75.82 3.82 -14.71
C SER A 709 -75.96 3.16 -16.08
N LEU A 710 -77.18 2.76 -16.46
CA LEU A 710 -77.49 2.22 -17.78
C LEU A 710 -77.79 3.31 -18.82
N LYS A 711 -77.75 4.60 -18.44
CA LYS A 711 -77.85 5.71 -19.38
C LYS A 711 -76.63 5.70 -20.30
N ASN A 712 -76.89 5.71 -21.59
CA ASN A 712 -75.99 5.45 -22.71
C ASN A 712 -75.44 4.01 -22.84
N ARG A 713 -76.00 3.00 -22.16
CA ARG A 713 -75.59 1.59 -22.31
C ARG A 713 -76.59 0.83 -23.19
N GLN A 714 -76.15 0.45 -24.40
CA GLN A 714 -76.96 -0.29 -25.36
C GLN A 714 -77.08 -1.76 -24.97
N PHE A 715 -78.30 -2.30 -24.96
CA PHE A 715 -78.52 -3.74 -24.82
C PHE A 715 -78.62 -4.39 -26.20
N ASP A 716 -78.02 -5.56 -26.35
CA ASP A 716 -78.07 -6.37 -27.55
C ASP A 716 -79.48 -6.96 -27.73
N VAL A 717 -80.03 -6.91 -28.95
CA VAL A 717 -81.37 -7.42 -29.26
C VAL A 717 -81.38 -8.95 -29.18
N ASP A 718 -82.46 -9.51 -28.64
CA ASP A 718 -82.72 -10.94 -28.40
C ASP A 718 -81.72 -11.67 -27.47
N GLU A 719 -80.84 -10.90 -26.86
CA GLU A 719 -79.80 -11.40 -25.98
C GLU A 719 -80.30 -11.57 -24.55
N ASP A 720 -79.88 -12.67 -23.91
CA ASP A 720 -80.21 -12.95 -22.52
C ASP A 720 -79.43 -12.02 -21.60
N TYR A 721 -80.13 -11.43 -20.65
CA TYR A 721 -79.57 -10.68 -19.54
C TYR A 721 -80.13 -11.21 -18.23
N THR A 722 -79.29 -11.23 -17.21
CA THR A 722 -79.66 -11.59 -15.85
C THR A 722 -79.40 -10.41 -14.93
N ILE A 723 -80.41 -9.98 -14.17
CA ILE A 723 -80.22 -9.11 -13.01
C ILE A 723 -80.36 -9.93 -11.73
N SER A 724 -79.44 -9.74 -10.79
CA SER A 724 -79.52 -10.31 -9.45
C SER A 724 -79.26 -9.24 -8.39
N PHE A 725 -79.88 -9.39 -7.23
CA PHE A 725 -79.72 -8.46 -6.11
C PHE A 725 -80.16 -9.14 -4.81
N GLU A 726 -79.73 -8.60 -3.68
CA GLU A 726 -80.26 -8.97 -2.36
C GLU A 726 -81.12 -7.83 -1.84
N ALA A 727 -82.28 -8.15 -1.30
CA ALA A 727 -83.16 -7.16 -0.68
C ALA A 727 -83.80 -7.69 0.61
N LYS A 728 -84.06 -6.78 1.54
CA LYS A 728 -84.95 -6.97 2.69
C LYS A 728 -85.76 -5.70 2.93
N ALA A 729 -86.89 -5.81 3.59
CA ALA A 729 -87.69 -4.68 3.99
C ALA A 729 -88.05 -4.77 5.47
N ASN A 730 -88.21 -3.65 6.17
CA ASN A 730 -88.60 -3.65 7.58
C ASN A 730 -90.03 -4.18 7.83
N LYS A 731 -90.83 -4.33 6.77
CA LYS A 731 -92.14 -4.97 6.73
C LYS A 731 -92.30 -5.68 5.39
N ALA A 732 -92.88 -6.88 5.40
CA ALA A 732 -93.08 -7.64 4.17
C ALA A 732 -93.88 -6.84 3.13
N GLN A 733 -93.32 -6.67 1.93
CA GLN A 733 -93.86 -5.78 0.91
C GLN A 733 -93.60 -6.33 -0.49
N ASN A 734 -94.61 -6.24 -1.36
CA ASN A 734 -94.44 -6.53 -2.78
C ASN A 734 -93.81 -5.32 -3.49
N ILE A 735 -92.65 -5.52 -4.10
CA ILE A 735 -91.87 -4.52 -4.83
C ILE A 735 -91.74 -4.97 -6.29
N ARG A 736 -91.99 -4.06 -7.21
CA ARG A 736 -91.80 -4.26 -8.65
C ARG A 736 -90.37 -3.91 -9.04
N ILE A 737 -89.69 -4.78 -9.77
CA ILE A 737 -88.43 -4.45 -10.43
C ILE A 737 -88.70 -4.15 -11.91
N ARG A 738 -88.18 -3.02 -12.37
CA ARG A 738 -88.35 -2.57 -13.74
C ARG A 738 -87.03 -2.13 -14.34
N ILE A 739 -86.74 -2.57 -15.55
CA ILE A 739 -85.69 -1.97 -16.40
C ILE A 739 -86.40 -1.39 -17.61
N CYS A 740 -86.47 -0.06 -17.67
CA CYS A 740 -87.22 0.65 -18.70
C CYS A 740 -86.47 1.89 -19.18
N ASP A 741 -86.93 2.45 -20.30
CA ASP A 741 -86.57 3.80 -20.72
C ASP A 741 -86.99 4.87 -19.69
N ARG A 742 -86.44 6.07 -19.84
CA ARG A 742 -86.67 7.20 -18.93
C ARG A 742 -88.15 7.61 -18.83
N ASP A 743 -88.90 7.49 -19.92
CA ASP A 743 -90.33 7.82 -19.96
C ASP A 743 -91.21 6.70 -19.40
N GLY A 744 -90.63 5.53 -19.11
CA GLY A 744 -91.32 4.42 -18.47
C GLY A 744 -92.39 3.77 -19.36
N TYR A 745 -92.28 3.85 -20.69
CA TYR A 745 -93.20 3.19 -21.62
C TYR A 745 -92.61 1.92 -22.22
N ASN A 746 -91.29 1.82 -22.36
CA ASN A 746 -90.61 0.66 -22.93
C ASN A 746 -89.82 -0.11 -21.86
N SER A 747 -90.35 -1.26 -21.43
CA SER A 747 -89.77 -2.10 -20.37
C SER A 747 -89.20 -3.39 -20.94
N VAL A 748 -87.93 -3.68 -20.63
CA VAL A 748 -87.31 -4.99 -20.93
C VAL A 748 -87.36 -5.96 -19.77
N LEU A 749 -87.50 -5.45 -18.55
CA LEU A 749 -87.87 -6.21 -17.36
C LEU A 749 -89.01 -5.49 -16.66
N ASN A 750 -90.05 -6.20 -16.28
CA ASN A 750 -91.15 -5.70 -15.47
C ASN A 750 -91.73 -6.88 -14.67
N ASP A 751 -91.18 -7.11 -13.49
CA ASP A 751 -91.51 -8.25 -12.64
C ASP A 751 -91.72 -7.78 -11.19
N SER A 752 -92.12 -8.65 -10.28
CA SER A 752 -92.33 -8.30 -8.87
C SER A 752 -91.76 -9.35 -7.92
N PHE A 753 -91.28 -8.91 -6.76
CA PHE A 753 -90.80 -9.74 -5.68
C PHE A 753 -91.42 -9.34 -4.35
N ASP A 754 -91.56 -10.31 -3.46
CA ASP A 754 -91.92 -10.06 -2.08
C ASP A 754 -90.64 -9.86 -1.27
N ALA A 755 -90.35 -8.61 -0.90
CA ALA A 755 -89.32 -8.26 0.05
C ALA A 755 -89.75 -8.74 1.44
N THR A 756 -88.87 -9.45 2.14
CA THR A 756 -89.13 -9.99 3.47
C THR A 756 -88.28 -9.28 4.53
N GLU A 757 -88.51 -9.53 5.81
CA GLU A 757 -87.71 -8.94 6.90
C GLU A 757 -86.25 -9.46 6.95
N ASN A 758 -85.96 -10.54 6.22
CA ASN A 758 -84.63 -11.11 6.08
C ASN A 758 -84.09 -10.87 4.66
N TRP A 759 -82.76 -10.75 4.56
CA TRP A 759 -82.07 -10.69 3.27
C TRP A 759 -82.38 -11.92 2.43
N LYS A 760 -82.89 -11.69 1.23
CA LYS A 760 -83.12 -12.74 0.23
C LYS A 760 -82.52 -12.31 -1.10
N ARG A 761 -81.93 -13.26 -1.83
CA ARG A 761 -81.39 -13.05 -3.17
C ARG A 761 -82.49 -13.26 -4.20
N TYR A 762 -82.64 -12.32 -5.12
CA TYR A 762 -83.59 -12.34 -6.23
C TYR A 762 -82.82 -12.34 -7.55
N ILE A 763 -83.34 -13.07 -8.53
CA ILE A 763 -82.71 -13.28 -9.84
C ILE A 763 -83.79 -13.24 -10.91
N TYR A 764 -83.60 -12.40 -11.92
CA TYR A 764 -84.51 -12.26 -13.04
C TYR A 764 -83.76 -12.34 -14.37
N ASN A 765 -84.27 -13.16 -15.27
CA ASN A 765 -83.76 -13.30 -16.63
C ASN A 765 -84.72 -12.60 -17.59
N PHE A 766 -84.18 -11.84 -18.54
CA PHE A 766 -84.97 -11.19 -19.57
C PHE A 766 -84.19 -11.11 -20.88
N LYS A 767 -84.92 -10.95 -22.00
CA LYS A 767 -84.35 -10.66 -23.32
C LYS A 767 -84.66 -9.23 -23.70
N SER A 768 -83.67 -8.51 -24.21
CA SER A 768 -83.91 -7.17 -24.75
C SER A 768 -84.53 -7.28 -26.14
N LYS A 769 -85.79 -6.87 -26.33
CA LYS A 769 -86.47 -6.98 -27.63
C LYS A 769 -86.22 -5.81 -28.59
N GLU A 770 -85.57 -4.76 -28.11
CA GLU A 770 -85.27 -3.54 -28.87
C GLU A 770 -83.91 -2.97 -28.44
N VAL A 771 -83.25 -2.25 -29.34
CA VAL A 771 -82.05 -1.45 -29.06
C VAL A 771 -82.46 -0.20 -28.29
N GLY A 772 -82.05 -0.06 -27.03
CA GLY A 772 -82.26 1.17 -26.26
C GLY A 772 -81.06 1.47 -25.37
N ASN A 773 -80.67 2.74 -25.28
CA ASN A 773 -79.50 3.19 -24.51
C ASN A 773 -79.86 4.14 -23.35
N GLU A 774 -81.13 4.52 -23.13
CA GLU A 774 -81.53 5.39 -21.99
C GLU A 774 -82.27 4.63 -20.88
N ARG A 775 -81.77 3.44 -20.52
CA ARG A 775 -82.46 2.59 -19.55
C ARG A 775 -82.12 2.96 -18.11
N ILE A 776 -83.05 2.69 -17.21
CA ILE A 776 -82.94 2.89 -15.76
C ILE A 776 -83.40 1.61 -15.06
N VAL A 777 -82.67 1.19 -14.03
CA VAL A 777 -83.12 0.12 -13.12
C VAL A 777 -83.94 0.76 -12.02
N ASN A 778 -85.21 0.38 -11.88
CA ASN A 778 -86.16 0.92 -10.91
C ASN A 778 -86.72 -0.16 -10.00
N PHE A 779 -86.72 0.10 -8.70
CA PHE A 779 -87.46 -0.64 -7.68
C PHE A 779 -88.67 0.20 -7.30
N ILE A 780 -89.87 -0.27 -7.64
CA ILE A 780 -91.12 0.50 -7.60
C ILE A 780 -92.10 -0.17 -6.66
N THR A 781 -92.76 0.60 -5.81
CA THR A 781 -93.87 0.11 -4.98
C THR A 781 -95.18 0.76 -5.41
N PRO A 782 -96.25 -0.02 -5.69
CA PRO A 782 -97.51 0.52 -6.18
C PRO A 782 -98.43 1.10 -5.08
N LYS A 783 -98.32 0.69 -3.80
CA LYS A 783 -99.10 1.25 -2.67
C LYS A 783 -98.67 0.67 -1.32
N VAL A 784 -98.21 1.50 -0.35
CA VAL A 784 -98.20 1.16 1.09
C VAL A 784 -97.84 2.33 2.01
N ASP A 785 -98.18 2.15 3.29
CA ASP A 785 -97.64 2.84 4.47
C ASP A 785 -96.11 3.01 4.43
N PRO A 786 -95.54 4.01 5.15
CA PRO A 786 -94.10 4.20 5.22
C PRO A 786 -93.33 2.92 5.58
N TYR A 787 -92.29 2.62 4.80
CA TYR A 787 -91.47 1.42 4.97
C TYR A 787 -90.02 1.68 4.53
N VAL A 788 -89.12 0.79 4.89
CA VAL A 788 -87.70 0.85 4.54
C VAL A 788 -87.35 -0.37 3.69
N LEU A 789 -86.79 -0.14 2.51
CA LEU A 789 -86.20 -1.16 1.64
C LEU A 789 -84.68 -1.06 1.70
N ASP A 790 -84.02 -2.13 2.12
CA ASP A 790 -82.57 -2.24 2.05
C ASP A 790 -82.21 -3.13 0.87
N ILE A 791 -81.29 -2.66 0.02
CA ILE A 791 -80.86 -3.37 -1.18
C ILE A 791 -79.33 -3.32 -1.34
N ARG A 792 -78.74 -4.44 -1.77
CA ARG A 792 -77.31 -4.53 -2.06
C ARG A 792 -77.00 -5.55 -3.14
N ASN A 793 -75.73 -5.61 -3.53
CA ASN A 793 -75.19 -6.62 -4.44
C ASN A 793 -75.97 -6.72 -5.75
N ILE A 794 -76.38 -5.57 -6.29
CA ILE A 794 -77.17 -5.46 -7.51
C ILE A 794 -76.24 -5.63 -8.69
N LYS A 795 -76.42 -6.69 -9.47
CA LYS A 795 -75.59 -7.02 -10.63
C LYS A 795 -76.46 -7.31 -11.83
N LEU A 796 -76.26 -6.55 -12.89
CA LEU A 796 -76.81 -6.86 -14.21
C LEU A 796 -75.67 -7.39 -15.09
N GLU A 797 -75.86 -8.55 -15.71
CA GLU A 797 -74.86 -9.16 -16.57
C GLU A 797 -75.50 -9.78 -17.82
N ARG A 798 -74.73 -9.86 -18.91
CA ARG A 798 -75.15 -10.58 -20.13
C ARG A 798 -75.03 -12.08 -19.88
N GLY A 799 -76.07 -12.83 -20.28
CA GLY A 799 -76.24 -14.25 -20.04
C GLY A 799 -77.54 -14.57 -19.31
N ASN A 800 -77.80 -15.84 -19.08
CA ASN A 800 -79.00 -16.35 -18.41
C ASN A 800 -78.73 -16.94 -17.00
N LYS A 801 -77.54 -16.70 -16.46
CA LYS A 801 -77.09 -17.18 -15.15
C LYS A 801 -76.54 -16.03 -14.33
N ALA A 802 -77.06 -15.87 -13.12
CA ALA A 802 -76.50 -14.94 -12.15
C ALA A 802 -75.18 -15.49 -11.60
N THR A 803 -74.15 -14.66 -11.57
CA THR A 803 -72.89 -14.88 -10.86
C THR A 803 -72.87 -14.05 -9.57
N ASP A 804 -71.93 -14.32 -8.67
CA ASP A 804 -71.77 -13.51 -7.46
C ASP A 804 -71.43 -12.06 -7.81
N TRP A 805 -71.79 -11.14 -6.91
CA TRP A 805 -71.64 -9.72 -7.16
C TRP A 805 -70.17 -9.33 -7.31
N THR A 806 -69.90 -8.51 -8.32
CA THR A 806 -68.60 -7.85 -8.56
C THR A 806 -68.88 -6.39 -8.91
N PRO A 807 -68.00 -5.44 -8.55
CA PRO A 807 -68.13 -4.06 -9.00
C PRO A 807 -68.07 -3.98 -10.54
N ALA A 808 -68.67 -2.94 -11.12
CA ALA A 808 -68.54 -2.68 -12.54
C ALA A 808 -67.07 -2.29 -12.86
N PRO A 809 -66.48 -2.73 -14.00
CA PRO A 809 -65.09 -2.41 -14.33
C PRO A 809 -64.78 -0.91 -14.35
N GLU A 810 -65.76 -0.07 -14.70
CA GLU A 810 -65.59 1.38 -14.71
C GLU A 810 -65.43 1.97 -13.29
N ASP A 811 -65.92 1.29 -12.24
CA ASP A 811 -65.67 1.67 -10.84
C ASP A 811 -64.22 1.35 -10.39
N ILE A 812 -63.45 0.59 -11.20
CA ILE A 812 -62.04 0.20 -10.97
C ILE A 812 -61.08 1.09 -11.80
N ASP A 813 -61.42 1.46 -13.04
CA ASP A 813 -60.59 2.28 -13.92
C ASP A 813 -60.23 3.67 -13.34
N GLN A 814 -61.10 4.24 -12.50
CA GLN A 814 -60.84 5.52 -11.82
C GLN A 814 -59.72 5.40 -10.76
N ALA A 815 -59.52 4.22 -10.17
CA ALA A 815 -58.40 3.95 -9.26
C ALA A 815 -57.07 3.78 -10.01
N ILE A 816 -57.10 3.23 -11.23
CA ILE A 816 -55.93 3.03 -12.10
C ILE A 816 -55.36 4.38 -12.57
N ASN A 817 -56.21 5.33 -12.98
CA ASN A 817 -55.77 6.68 -13.37
C ASN A 817 -55.04 7.45 -12.24
N THR A 818 -55.46 7.23 -10.99
CA THR A 818 -54.81 7.84 -9.82
C THR A 818 -53.40 7.25 -9.58
N ILE A 819 -53.20 5.97 -9.90
CA ILE A 819 -51.90 5.29 -9.82
C ILE A 819 -50.97 5.77 -10.94
N ASP A 820 -51.46 5.90 -12.18
CA ASP A 820 -50.69 6.44 -13.31
C ASP A 820 -50.18 7.86 -13.04
N THR A 821 -51.02 8.69 -12.41
CA THR A 821 -50.62 10.07 -12.04
C THR A 821 -49.48 10.06 -11.00
N LYS A 822 -49.50 9.13 -10.03
CA LYS A 822 -48.43 8.95 -9.03
C LYS A 822 -47.16 8.32 -9.61
N ILE A 823 -47.27 7.47 -10.62
CA ILE A 823 -46.12 6.90 -11.33
C ILE A 823 -45.41 8.00 -12.12
N ASN A 824 -46.17 8.83 -12.84
CA ASN A 824 -45.61 9.93 -13.62
C ASN A 824 -44.95 11.01 -12.74
N SER A 825 -45.53 11.32 -11.57
CA SER A 825 -44.88 12.21 -10.60
C SER A 825 -43.58 11.60 -10.03
N SER A 826 -43.56 10.29 -9.77
CA SER A 826 -42.37 9.59 -9.27
C SER A 826 -41.24 9.54 -10.31
N ASN A 827 -41.57 9.30 -11.59
CA ASN A 827 -40.60 9.33 -12.68
C ASN A 827 -39.96 10.72 -12.86
N SER A 828 -40.75 11.78 -12.72
CA SER A 828 -40.25 13.16 -12.78
C SER A 828 -39.24 13.46 -11.66
N SER A 829 -39.48 12.96 -10.44
CA SER A 829 -38.52 13.10 -9.32
C SER A 829 -37.23 12.30 -9.54
N ILE A 830 -37.31 11.15 -10.21
CA ILE A 830 -36.13 10.34 -10.57
C ILE A 830 -35.28 11.06 -11.61
N ASP A 831 -35.90 11.68 -12.62
CA ASP A 831 -35.18 12.46 -13.64
C ASP A 831 -34.51 13.71 -13.04
N LEU A 832 -35.15 14.37 -12.08
CA LEU A 832 -34.56 15.47 -11.31
C LEU A 832 -33.31 15.03 -10.53
N LEU A 833 -33.39 13.90 -9.82
CA LEU A 833 -32.25 13.34 -9.09
C LEU A 833 -31.12 12.92 -10.04
N LYS A 834 -31.46 12.31 -11.18
CA LYS A 834 -30.48 11.96 -12.22
C LYS A 834 -29.76 13.20 -12.76
N ASN A 835 -30.50 14.27 -13.04
CA ASN A 835 -29.92 15.53 -13.52
C ASN A 835 -29.05 16.22 -12.46
N GLN A 836 -29.45 16.17 -11.18
CA GLN A 836 -28.62 16.69 -10.09
C GLN A 836 -27.32 15.90 -9.91
N ILE A 837 -27.36 14.57 -10.07
CA ILE A 837 -26.18 13.71 -10.03
C ILE A 837 -25.26 14.02 -11.23
N SER A 838 -25.82 14.10 -12.45
CA SER A 838 -25.07 14.49 -13.65
C SER A 838 -24.42 15.86 -13.50
N ALA A 839 -25.16 16.86 -13.01
CA ALA A 839 -24.62 18.20 -12.76
C ALA A 839 -23.50 18.18 -11.72
N LYS A 840 -23.62 17.41 -10.62
CA LYS A 840 -22.54 17.26 -9.63
C LYS A 840 -21.29 16.59 -10.21
N VAL A 841 -21.44 15.63 -11.12
CA VAL A 841 -20.31 14.97 -11.82
C VAL A 841 -19.66 15.90 -12.86
N GLU A 842 -20.43 16.84 -13.42
CA GLU A 842 -19.95 17.86 -14.36
C GLU A 842 -19.42 19.13 -13.67
N THR A 843 -19.56 19.27 -12.35
CA THR A 843 -18.99 20.41 -11.63
C THR A 843 -17.48 20.52 -11.82
N SER A 844 -17.01 21.76 -11.87
CA SER A 844 -15.60 22.11 -12.01
C SER A 844 -14.73 21.49 -10.92
N GLU A 845 -15.26 21.24 -9.73
CA GLU A 845 -14.52 20.62 -8.61
C GLU A 845 -14.18 19.15 -8.89
N PHE A 846 -15.14 18.34 -9.37
CA PHE A 846 -14.88 16.94 -9.71
C PHE A 846 -13.94 16.81 -10.93
N GLN A 847 -14.12 17.68 -11.93
CA GLN A 847 -13.22 17.73 -13.08
C GLN A 847 -11.81 18.22 -12.70
N SER A 848 -11.70 19.16 -11.76
CA SER A 848 -10.42 19.63 -11.22
C SER A 848 -9.73 18.56 -10.39
N PHE A 849 -10.48 17.81 -9.58
CA PHE A 849 -9.95 16.66 -8.84
C PHE A 849 -9.40 15.59 -9.80
N LYS A 850 -10.13 15.27 -10.88
CA LYS A 850 -9.67 14.36 -11.94
C LYS A 850 -8.42 14.88 -12.66
N ALA A 851 -8.36 16.19 -12.94
CA ALA A 851 -7.20 16.81 -13.59
C ALA A 851 -5.96 16.81 -12.67
N ASN A 852 -6.13 17.10 -11.38
CA ASN A 852 -5.05 17.10 -10.40
C ASN A 852 -4.44 15.70 -10.26
N ILE A 853 -5.28 14.66 -10.16
CA ILE A 853 -4.82 13.26 -10.14
C ILE A 853 -4.01 12.93 -11.41
N ASN A 854 -4.49 13.33 -12.59
CA ASN A 854 -3.77 13.07 -13.84
C ASN A 854 -2.42 13.81 -13.91
N ASN A 855 -2.36 15.03 -13.39
CA ASN A 855 -1.13 15.82 -13.33
C ASN A 855 -0.11 15.20 -12.36
N GLU A 856 -0.55 14.73 -11.20
CA GLU A 856 0.31 14.03 -10.23
C GLU A 856 0.82 12.69 -10.76
N ILE A 857 -0.03 11.92 -11.46
CA ILE A 857 0.38 10.69 -12.14
C ILE A 857 1.44 10.99 -13.20
N THR A 858 1.26 12.06 -13.98
CA THR A 858 2.20 12.47 -15.03
C THR A 858 3.53 12.92 -14.44
N ASN A 859 3.51 13.70 -13.36
CA ASN A 859 4.71 14.14 -12.64
C ASN A 859 5.46 12.97 -11.99
N SER A 860 4.74 11.96 -11.51
CA SER A 860 5.35 10.76 -10.93
C SER A 860 6.01 9.90 -12.01
N LYS A 861 5.38 9.76 -13.18
CA LYS A 861 5.96 9.05 -14.33
C LYS A 861 7.24 9.71 -14.84
N SER A 862 7.29 11.04 -14.92
CA SER A 862 8.48 11.77 -15.38
C SER A 862 9.66 11.64 -14.41
N LYS A 863 9.41 11.74 -13.09
CA LYS A 863 10.43 11.52 -12.05
C LYS A 863 10.98 10.09 -12.08
N LEU A 864 10.10 9.09 -12.29
CA LEU A 864 10.51 7.70 -12.41
C LEU A 864 11.42 7.46 -13.61
N SER A 865 11.06 8.00 -14.78
CA SER A 865 11.87 7.90 -16.00
C SER A 865 13.26 8.55 -15.83
N THR A 866 13.33 9.71 -15.17
CA THR A 866 14.61 10.40 -14.89
C THR A 866 15.50 9.60 -13.94
N THR A 867 14.88 8.93 -12.96
CA THR A 867 15.58 8.05 -12.01
C THR A 867 16.12 6.81 -12.70
N GLU A 868 15.33 6.20 -13.59
CA GLU A 868 15.74 5.04 -14.38
C GLU A 868 16.93 5.36 -15.30
N GLN A 869 16.93 6.54 -15.93
CA GLN A 869 18.07 7.02 -16.71
C GLN A 869 19.34 7.20 -15.85
N SER A 870 19.19 7.77 -14.65
CA SER A 870 20.31 7.99 -13.71
C SER A 870 20.93 6.67 -13.24
N ILE A 871 20.10 5.66 -12.97
CA ILE A 871 20.54 4.30 -12.59
C ILE A 871 21.32 3.65 -13.74
N ASN A 872 20.85 3.80 -14.98
CA ASN A 872 21.52 3.22 -16.14
C ASN A 872 22.89 3.89 -16.42
N MET A 873 23.01 5.20 -16.21
CA MET A 873 24.30 5.90 -16.30
C MET A 873 25.28 5.42 -15.22
N LEU A 874 24.84 5.33 -13.95
CA LEU A 874 25.67 4.83 -12.85
C LEU A 874 26.15 3.39 -13.09
N LYS A 875 25.28 2.53 -13.65
CA LYS A 875 25.65 1.17 -14.04
C LYS A 875 26.77 1.17 -15.09
N GLY A 876 26.69 2.05 -16.09
CA GLY A 876 27.74 2.23 -17.10
C GLY A 876 29.07 2.69 -16.51
N GLU A 877 29.04 3.68 -15.62
CA GLU A 877 30.24 4.19 -14.96
C GLU A 877 30.93 3.14 -14.09
N ILE A 878 30.18 2.37 -13.30
CA ILE A 878 30.72 1.29 -12.46
C ILE A 878 31.38 0.21 -13.31
N SER A 879 30.74 -0.20 -14.42
CA SER A 879 31.33 -1.17 -15.35
C SER A 879 32.61 -0.66 -16.00
N SER A 880 32.75 0.64 -16.21
CA SER A 880 33.96 1.24 -16.79
C SER A 880 35.14 1.38 -15.81
N LYS A 881 34.87 1.52 -14.50
CA LYS A 881 35.88 1.75 -13.46
C LYS A 881 36.41 0.47 -12.78
N VAL A 882 35.71 -0.66 -12.92
CA VAL A 882 36.08 -1.95 -12.30
C VAL A 882 36.26 -3.01 -13.39
N SER A 883 37.29 -2.88 -14.21
CA SER A 883 37.65 -3.94 -15.15
C SER A 883 38.50 -5.00 -14.43
N LYS A 884 38.06 -6.27 -14.51
CA LYS A 884 38.80 -7.44 -14.01
C LYS A 884 40.26 -7.44 -14.49
N THR A 885 40.48 -6.90 -15.68
CA THR A 885 41.75 -6.85 -16.39
C THR A 885 42.78 -5.90 -15.73
N ASP A 886 42.35 -4.80 -15.12
CA ASP A 886 43.27 -3.81 -14.51
C ASP A 886 43.78 -4.27 -13.13
N ILE A 887 42.95 -5.02 -12.40
CA ILE A 887 43.32 -5.60 -11.10
C ILE A 887 44.27 -6.78 -11.30
N GLU A 888 44.00 -7.65 -12.29
CA GLU A 888 44.86 -8.79 -12.63
C GLU A 888 46.25 -8.34 -13.10
N LYS A 889 46.35 -7.26 -13.90
CA LYS A 889 47.65 -6.70 -14.35
C LYS A 889 48.53 -6.20 -13.21
N LYS A 890 47.95 -5.46 -12.24
CA LYS A 890 48.72 -4.93 -11.10
C LYS A 890 49.22 -6.00 -10.13
N ILE A 891 48.51 -7.13 -10.01
CA ILE A 891 48.94 -8.26 -9.16
C ILE A 891 50.14 -8.98 -9.78
N VAL A 892 50.20 -9.08 -11.11
CA VAL A 892 51.32 -9.73 -11.83
C VAL A 892 52.61 -8.91 -11.67
N GLU A 893 52.56 -7.58 -11.86
CA GLU A 893 53.73 -6.68 -11.76
C GLU A 893 54.42 -6.69 -10.38
N VAL A 894 53.69 -6.96 -9.29
CA VAL A 894 54.25 -6.98 -7.93
C VAL A 894 55.04 -8.28 -7.64
N SER A 895 54.81 -9.36 -8.41
CA SER A 895 55.31 -10.71 -8.08
C SER A 895 56.68 -11.08 -8.69
N GLU A 896 57.24 -10.29 -9.62
CA GLU A 896 58.39 -10.72 -10.44
C GLU A 896 59.79 -10.52 -9.82
N LYS A 897 59.94 -9.76 -8.72
CA LYS A 897 61.27 -9.28 -8.27
C LYS A 897 62.04 -10.16 -7.25
N SER A 898 61.49 -11.26 -6.73
CA SER A 898 62.22 -12.27 -5.92
C SER A 898 61.47 -13.63 -5.83
N LYS A 899 61.14 -14.17 -7.01
CA LYS A 899 60.29 -15.37 -7.16
C LYS A 899 60.92 -16.62 -6.56
N ASN A 900 60.25 -17.23 -5.57
CA ASN A 900 60.51 -18.60 -5.16
C ASN A 900 59.96 -19.56 -6.22
N LEU A 901 60.79 -20.48 -6.70
CA LEU A 901 60.43 -21.45 -7.74
C LEU A 901 59.97 -22.81 -7.19
N ILE A 902 60.06 -23.03 -5.87
CA ILE A 902 59.67 -24.30 -5.24
C ILE A 902 58.22 -24.19 -4.75
N PHE A 903 57.36 -25.03 -5.31
CA PHE A 903 55.92 -25.13 -4.98
C PHE A 903 55.72 -25.70 -3.57
N ASN A 904 54.70 -25.23 -2.83
CA ASN A 904 54.38 -25.70 -1.47
C ASN A 904 55.63 -25.85 -0.60
N SER A 905 56.34 -24.74 -0.35
CA SER A 905 57.72 -24.75 0.13
C SER A 905 57.94 -24.10 1.51
N GLY A 906 56.86 -23.68 2.18
CA GLY A 906 56.85 -23.14 3.53
C GLY A 906 55.41 -22.94 4.00
N ASN A 907 55.18 -22.81 5.32
CA ASN A 907 53.83 -22.78 5.92
C ASN A 907 52.90 -23.90 5.40
N PHE A 908 53.44 -25.12 5.30
CA PHE A 908 52.79 -26.25 4.63
C PHE A 908 51.40 -26.54 5.21
N LYS A 909 50.39 -26.62 4.34
CA LYS A 909 49.03 -27.06 4.71
C LYS A 909 48.86 -28.57 4.56
N ASP A 910 49.56 -29.14 3.59
CA ASP A 910 49.58 -30.57 3.26
C ASP A 910 50.92 -30.96 2.59
N LEU A 911 51.08 -32.23 2.23
CA LEU A 911 52.29 -32.77 1.59
C LEU A 911 52.27 -32.67 0.05
N THR A 912 51.34 -31.92 -0.54
CA THR A 912 51.19 -31.87 -2.01
C THR A 912 52.50 -31.42 -2.67
N GLY A 913 52.94 -32.19 -3.67
CA GLY A 913 54.19 -31.91 -4.39
C GLY A 913 55.46 -32.48 -3.75
N TRP A 914 55.39 -33.06 -2.55
CA TRP A 914 56.52 -33.72 -1.88
C TRP A 914 56.36 -35.24 -1.84
N ALA A 915 57.47 -35.96 -1.95
CA ALA A 915 57.51 -37.42 -1.89
C ALA A 915 58.77 -37.92 -1.17
N THR A 916 58.71 -39.12 -0.60
CA THR A 916 59.87 -39.79 -0.03
C THR A 916 60.79 -40.34 -1.14
N ASN A 917 62.11 -40.34 -0.92
CA ASN A 917 63.13 -40.66 -1.94
C ASN A 917 63.92 -41.95 -1.64
N SER A 918 63.66 -42.64 -0.53
CA SER A 918 64.40 -43.86 -0.13
C SER A 918 63.53 -44.84 0.66
N THR A 919 63.86 -46.13 0.61
CA THR A 919 63.14 -47.19 1.35
C THR A 919 63.18 -46.95 2.87
N GLY A 920 62.01 -46.91 3.51
CA GLY A 920 61.86 -46.61 4.94
C GLY A 920 61.95 -45.12 5.32
N ALA A 921 61.86 -44.20 4.36
CA ALA A 921 61.68 -42.78 4.63
C ALA A 921 60.23 -42.46 5.00
N THR A 922 60.00 -41.53 5.93
CA THR A 922 58.67 -41.05 6.33
C THR A 922 58.60 -39.53 6.24
N MET A 923 57.41 -38.99 6.03
CA MET A 923 57.18 -37.55 5.94
C MET A 923 55.76 -37.20 6.42
N GLU A 924 55.63 -36.17 7.24
CA GLU A 924 54.36 -35.65 7.74
C GLU A 924 54.42 -34.14 7.96
N ILE A 925 53.26 -33.48 8.02
CA ILE A 925 53.17 -32.06 8.41
C ILE A 925 52.93 -31.98 9.91
N VAL A 926 53.77 -31.23 10.61
CA VAL A 926 53.63 -31.00 12.06
C VAL A 926 53.79 -29.53 12.40
N LYS A 927 53.31 -29.14 13.58
CA LYS A 927 53.66 -27.85 14.18
C LYS A 927 54.89 -28.00 15.07
N LYS A 928 55.97 -27.32 14.71
CA LYS A 928 57.22 -27.30 15.49
C LYS A 928 57.62 -25.85 15.75
N ASN A 929 57.73 -25.49 17.04
CA ASN A 929 57.99 -24.12 17.50
C ASN A 929 57.06 -23.05 16.85
N GLY A 930 55.78 -23.37 16.64
CA GLY A 930 54.78 -22.47 16.06
C GLY A 930 54.70 -22.46 14.53
N TYR A 931 55.64 -23.09 13.82
CA TYR A 931 55.65 -23.16 12.36
C TYR A 931 55.02 -24.48 11.87
N SER A 932 54.26 -24.43 10.77
CA SER A 932 53.85 -25.63 10.03
C SER A 932 55.01 -26.06 9.14
N VAL A 933 55.56 -27.24 9.38
CA VAL A 933 56.83 -27.71 8.80
C VAL A 933 56.67 -29.14 8.30
N ILE A 934 57.54 -29.53 7.35
CA ILE A 934 57.68 -30.95 7.02
C ILE A 934 58.59 -31.59 8.06
N HIS A 935 58.09 -32.61 8.75
CA HIS A 935 58.87 -33.54 9.57
C HIS A 935 59.19 -34.78 8.73
N ALA A 936 60.46 -35.12 8.57
CA ALA A 936 60.86 -36.24 7.74
C ALA A 936 61.98 -37.09 8.34
N LYS A 937 61.97 -38.38 7.96
CA LYS A 937 63.05 -39.36 8.21
C LYS A 937 63.66 -39.74 6.87
N LYS A 938 64.99 -39.71 6.77
CA LYS A 938 65.75 -39.94 5.53
C LYS A 938 65.38 -38.94 4.40
N SER A 939 65.73 -39.24 3.15
CA SER A 939 65.63 -38.29 2.05
C SER A 939 64.20 -38.07 1.54
N ILE A 940 63.82 -36.81 1.31
CA ILE A 940 62.60 -36.40 0.60
C ILE A 940 62.95 -35.64 -0.67
N ARG A 941 62.00 -35.52 -1.60
CA ARG A 941 62.17 -34.78 -2.85
C ARG A 941 60.85 -34.17 -3.31
N GLN A 942 60.91 -33.17 -4.18
CA GLN A 942 59.77 -32.87 -5.03
C GLN A 942 59.88 -33.66 -6.35
N PRO A 943 58.86 -34.46 -6.72
CA PRO A 943 58.81 -35.07 -8.05
C PRO A 943 58.69 -34.04 -9.18
N ARG A 944 58.10 -32.87 -8.89
CA ARG A 944 57.94 -31.77 -9.84
C ARG A 944 59.32 -31.25 -10.28
N LEU A 945 59.54 -31.24 -11.59
CA LEU A 945 60.69 -30.61 -12.21
C LEU A 945 60.44 -29.11 -12.33
N ILE A 946 61.40 -28.30 -11.89
CA ILE A 946 61.32 -26.84 -11.92
C ILE A 946 62.14 -26.36 -13.12
N PRO A 947 61.55 -25.71 -14.12
CA PRO A 947 62.32 -25.14 -15.23
C PRO A 947 63.32 -24.11 -14.72
N ILE A 948 64.57 -24.20 -15.17
CA ILE A 948 65.63 -23.23 -14.87
C ILE A 948 66.32 -22.78 -16.15
N GLU A 949 66.89 -21.59 -16.12
CA GLU A 949 67.64 -21.03 -17.26
C GLU A 949 69.07 -21.59 -17.29
N GLN A 950 69.63 -21.71 -18.49
CA GLN A 950 71.02 -22.13 -18.71
C GLN A 950 72.00 -21.06 -18.19
N ASN A 951 73.21 -21.48 -17.80
CA ASN A 951 74.32 -20.63 -17.33
C ASN A 951 73.96 -19.60 -16.25
N THR A 952 72.96 -19.88 -15.45
CA THR A 952 72.35 -18.93 -14.52
C THR A 952 72.71 -19.32 -13.08
N ASP A 953 73.12 -18.33 -12.28
CA ASP A 953 73.33 -18.51 -10.85
C ASP A 953 71.98 -18.66 -10.14
N TYR A 954 71.90 -19.63 -9.24
CA TYR A 954 70.75 -19.85 -8.37
C TYR A 954 71.20 -20.01 -6.92
N ILE A 955 70.32 -19.59 -5.99
CA ILE A 955 70.41 -19.90 -4.57
C ILE A 955 69.31 -20.91 -4.23
N TYR A 956 69.71 -22.06 -3.71
CA TYR A 956 68.81 -23.02 -3.07
C TYR A 956 68.98 -22.93 -1.56
N SER A 957 67.90 -22.60 -0.85
CA SER A 957 67.93 -22.39 0.60
C SER A 957 66.78 -23.07 1.31
N ALA A 958 66.98 -23.39 2.59
CA ALA A 958 65.92 -23.83 3.49
C ALA A 958 66.31 -23.58 4.94
N THR A 959 65.31 -23.53 5.83
CA THR A 959 65.56 -23.53 7.28
C THR A 959 65.29 -24.93 7.82
N ILE A 960 66.31 -25.58 8.37
CA ILE A 960 66.24 -26.96 8.87
C ILE A 960 66.58 -27.02 10.35
N MET A 961 66.02 -28.01 11.04
CA MET A 961 66.38 -28.39 12.40
C MET A 961 66.47 -29.91 12.47
N CYS A 962 67.54 -30.42 13.07
CA CYS A 962 67.81 -31.85 13.17
C CYS A 962 67.68 -32.32 14.62
N SER A 963 67.24 -33.56 14.86
CA SER A 963 67.13 -34.11 16.22
C SER A 963 68.50 -34.35 16.89
N THR A 964 69.55 -34.50 16.09
CA THR A 964 70.96 -34.59 16.49
C THR A 964 71.82 -33.68 15.60
N GLY A 965 73.02 -33.35 16.05
CA GLY A 965 73.91 -32.42 15.33
C GLY A 965 74.37 -32.99 13.98
N MET A 966 74.53 -32.12 12.98
CA MET A 966 74.82 -32.51 11.60
C MET A 966 75.89 -31.62 10.96
N GLU A 967 76.93 -32.24 10.41
CA GLU A 967 77.91 -31.55 9.55
C GLU A 967 77.30 -31.24 8.17
N LEU A 968 77.56 -30.04 7.69
CA LEU A 968 77.16 -29.56 6.38
C LEU A 968 78.27 -29.81 5.37
N THR A 969 77.86 -30.20 4.16
CA THR A 969 78.74 -30.22 3.00
C THR A 969 78.23 -29.22 1.96
N ASN A 970 78.95 -29.06 0.86
CA ASN A 970 78.57 -28.16 -0.22
C ASN A 970 77.14 -28.33 -0.73
N ILE A 971 76.56 -29.53 -0.60
CA ILE A 971 75.19 -29.85 -1.06
C ILE A 971 74.40 -30.73 -0.08
N THR A 972 74.88 -30.98 1.14
CA THR A 972 74.15 -31.76 2.16
C THR A 972 73.77 -30.84 3.32
N PRO A 973 72.48 -30.79 3.73
CA PRO A 973 71.35 -31.63 3.33
C PRO A 973 70.60 -31.13 2.08
N LEU A 974 70.89 -29.93 1.58
CA LEU A 974 70.19 -29.31 0.44
C LEU A 974 70.71 -29.82 -0.90
N HIS A 975 70.47 -31.10 -1.16
CA HIS A 975 70.89 -31.73 -2.41
C HIS A 975 69.95 -31.36 -3.55
N PHE A 976 70.43 -31.39 -4.77
CA PHE A 976 69.61 -31.13 -5.95
C PHE A 976 70.23 -31.77 -7.18
N HIS A 977 69.39 -32.05 -8.17
CA HIS A 977 69.87 -32.42 -9.50
C HIS A 977 69.54 -31.31 -10.47
N VAL A 978 70.53 -30.92 -11.27
CA VAL A 978 70.29 -30.20 -12.52
C VAL A 978 70.16 -31.24 -13.63
N LEU A 979 69.14 -31.12 -14.46
CA LEU A 979 68.82 -32.07 -15.51
C LEU A 979 68.78 -31.34 -16.85
N ARG A 980 69.20 -32.05 -17.89
CA ARG A 980 69.01 -31.62 -19.29
C ARG A 980 67.56 -31.83 -19.71
N GLU A 981 67.23 -31.37 -20.92
CA GLU A 981 65.91 -31.54 -21.52
C GLU A 981 65.50 -33.02 -21.64
N ASP A 982 66.46 -33.91 -21.93
CA ASP A 982 66.26 -35.37 -22.00
C ASP A 982 66.17 -36.07 -20.63
N LEU A 983 66.12 -35.28 -19.54
CA LEU A 983 66.07 -35.73 -18.14
C LEU A 983 67.32 -36.49 -17.66
N THR A 984 68.40 -36.49 -18.44
CA THR A 984 69.70 -37.00 -17.99
C THR A 984 70.36 -36.05 -17.00
N PHE A 985 71.18 -36.60 -16.09
CA PHE A 985 71.86 -35.83 -15.07
C PHE A 985 72.92 -34.89 -15.68
N HIS A 986 72.82 -33.61 -15.33
CA HIS A 986 73.84 -32.60 -15.59
C HIS A 986 74.49 -32.23 -14.25
N ALA A 987 75.81 -32.33 -14.16
CA ALA A 987 76.52 -31.87 -12.98
C ALA A 987 76.46 -30.33 -12.94
N SER A 988 75.73 -29.76 -11.99
CA SER A 988 75.78 -28.31 -11.71
C SER A 988 77.23 -27.88 -11.45
N ARG A 989 77.64 -26.71 -11.97
CA ARG A 989 78.99 -26.20 -11.73
C ARG A 989 79.05 -25.42 -10.41
N ASN A 990 80.12 -25.61 -9.65
CA ASN A 990 80.49 -24.80 -8.48
C ASN A 990 79.38 -24.68 -7.43
N ALA A 991 78.78 -25.80 -7.00
CA ALA A 991 77.89 -25.79 -5.85
C ALA A 991 78.70 -25.49 -4.56
N VAL A 992 78.38 -24.39 -3.89
CA VAL A 992 79.11 -23.89 -2.72
C VAL A 992 78.12 -23.60 -1.59
N LEU A 993 78.44 -24.11 -0.40
CA LEU A 993 77.74 -23.74 0.84
C LEU A 993 78.11 -22.31 1.21
N LEU A 994 77.12 -21.45 1.43
CA LEU A 994 77.33 -20.04 1.80
C LEU A 994 77.24 -19.78 3.31
N ASN A 995 77.00 -20.81 4.11
CA ASN A 995 76.96 -20.72 5.57
C ASN A 995 78.38 -20.54 6.13
N GLU A 996 78.55 -19.64 7.11
CA GLU A 996 79.81 -19.51 7.86
C GLU A 996 80.05 -20.74 8.76
N ASP A 997 79.00 -21.22 9.42
CA ASP A 997 79.05 -22.45 10.23
C ASP A 997 78.81 -23.68 9.36
N THR A 998 79.75 -24.64 9.41
CA THR A 998 79.63 -25.93 8.74
C THR A 998 78.89 -26.97 9.57
N PHE A 999 78.29 -26.61 10.71
CA PHE A 999 77.62 -27.53 11.62
C PHE A 999 76.24 -27.01 12.01
N VAL A 1000 75.24 -27.89 11.99
CA VAL A 1000 73.88 -27.65 12.49
C VAL A 1000 73.77 -28.27 13.88
N PRO A 1001 73.62 -27.46 14.95
CA PRO A 1001 73.42 -28.00 16.30
C PRO A 1001 72.10 -28.76 16.43
N ALA A 1002 72.09 -29.78 17.29
CA ALA A 1002 70.87 -30.52 17.61
C ALA A 1002 69.76 -29.57 18.10
N ASN A 1003 68.54 -29.80 17.63
CA ASN A 1003 67.32 -29.08 18.00
C ASN A 1003 67.37 -27.56 17.82
N THR A 1004 68.22 -27.07 16.91
CA THR A 1004 68.34 -25.65 16.56
C THR A 1004 67.95 -25.42 15.11
N TRP A 1005 67.18 -24.37 14.83
CA TRP A 1005 66.84 -23.97 13.48
C TRP A 1005 68.00 -23.22 12.83
N VAL A 1006 68.51 -23.74 11.72
CA VAL A 1006 69.59 -23.14 10.94
C VAL A 1006 69.13 -22.93 9.49
N LYS A 1007 69.33 -21.73 8.95
CA LYS A 1007 69.07 -21.43 7.53
C LYS A 1007 70.29 -21.87 6.72
N ILE A 1008 70.12 -22.83 5.83
CA ILE A 1008 71.16 -23.36 4.95
C ILE A 1008 71.00 -22.75 3.56
N LEU A 1009 72.11 -22.36 2.94
CA LEU A 1009 72.15 -21.70 1.64
C LEU A 1009 73.21 -22.35 0.76
N VAL A 1010 72.80 -22.84 -0.41
CA VAL A 1010 73.69 -23.39 -1.42
C VAL A 1010 73.59 -22.56 -2.69
N LYS A 1011 74.71 -22.01 -3.14
CA LYS A 1011 74.84 -21.34 -4.43
C LYS A 1011 75.31 -22.33 -5.47
N PHE A 1012 74.72 -22.34 -6.66
CA PHE A 1012 75.22 -23.10 -7.80
C PHE A 1012 74.96 -22.36 -9.12
N ASN A 1013 75.72 -22.69 -10.15
CA ASN A 1013 75.40 -22.27 -11.53
C ASN A 1013 74.78 -23.45 -12.28
N SER A 1014 73.69 -23.19 -13.01
CA SER A 1014 72.94 -24.22 -13.73
C SER A 1014 73.76 -24.87 -14.85
N GLY A 1015 74.68 -24.15 -15.51
CA GLY A 1015 75.49 -24.66 -16.61
C GLY A 1015 74.81 -24.59 -17.99
N GLU A 1016 75.58 -24.87 -19.04
CA GLU A 1016 75.23 -24.56 -20.45
C GLU A 1016 74.01 -25.33 -20.98
N ASP A 1017 73.76 -26.56 -20.50
CA ASP A 1017 72.68 -27.43 -21.02
C ASP A 1017 71.57 -27.69 -19.99
N ALA A 1018 71.47 -26.86 -18.94
CA ALA A 1018 70.45 -27.04 -17.91
C ALA A 1018 69.04 -26.69 -18.39
N SER A 1019 68.08 -27.56 -18.10
CA SER A 1019 66.67 -27.32 -18.39
C SER A 1019 65.79 -27.40 -17.14
N TYR A 1020 66.13 -28.29 -16.21
CA TYR A 1020 65.31 -28.51 -15.01
C TYR A 1020 66.15 -28.63 -13.74
N PHE A 1021 65.62 -28.09 -12.65
CA PHE A 1021 66.04 -28.33 -11.29
C PHE A 1021 65.11 -29.33 -10.63
N ARG A 1022 65.69 -30.30 -9.90
CA ARG A 1022 64.95 -31.21 -9.03
C ARG A 1022 65.38 -31.02 -7.59
N THR A 1023 64.40 -30.65 -6.76
CA THR A 1023 64.56 -30.39 -5.33
C THR A 1023 64.72 -31.69 -4.55
N PHE A 1024 65.79 -31.82 -3.77
CA PHE A 1024 65.97 -32.87 -2.77
C PHE A 1024 66.30 -32.28 -1.40
N ILE A 1025 65.96 -33.04 -0.37
CA ILE A 1025 66.55 -32.91 0.97
C ILE A 1025 67.14 -34.28 1.27
N PHE A 1026 68.46 -34.35 1.34
CA PHE A 1026 69.20 -35.60 1.38
C PHE A 1026 69.57 -35.96 2.81
N GLY A 1027 69.28 -37.20 3.19
CA GLY A 1027 69.56 -37.75 4.51
C GLY A 1027 70.43 -39.00 4.48
N ILE A 1028 71.54 -39.02 3.73
CA ILE A 1028 72.48 -40.16 3.73
C ILE A 1028 73.52 -40.05 4.85
N GLN A 1029 73.56 -41.12 5.66
CA GLN A 1029 74.62 -41.62 6.54
C GLN A 1029 75.66 -40.60 7.04
N ILE A 1030 75.34 -39.96 8.16
CA ILE A 1030 76.30 -39.26 9.02
C ILE A 1030 76.17 -39.93 10.40
N ASN A 1031 77.08 -40.85 10.71
CA ASN A 1031 77.27 -41.63 11.95
C ASN A 1031 76.05 -41.80 12.91
N GLU A 1032 75.42 -42.98 12.85
CA GLU A 1032 74.54 -43.64 13.86
C GLU A 1032 73.52 -42.81 14.70
N GLY A 1033 73.19 -41.55 14.35
CA GLY A 1033 72.40 -40.71 15.27
C GLY A 1033 71.31 -39.79 14.72
N ILE A 1034 71.19 -39.51 13.41
CA ILE A 1034 70.14 -38.59 12.91
C ILE A 1034 68.92 -39.36 12.41
N ASN A 1035 67.92 -39.53 13.28
CA ASN A 1035 66.68 -40.23 12.91
C ASN A 1035 65.64 -39.33 12.22
N GLU A 1036 65.63 -38.01 12.47
CA GLU A 1036 64.51 -37.10 12.15
C GLU A 1036 64.96 -35.64 11.94
N TYR A 1037 64.37 -34.92 10.98
CA TYR A 1037 64.55 -33.47 10.80
C TYR A 1037 63.23 -32.75 10.47
N TRP A 1038 63.19 -31.45 10.77
CA TRP A 1038 62.10 -30.55 10.42
C TRP A 1038 62.60 -29.48 9.47
N ILE A 1039 61.84 -29.19 8.42
CA ILE A 1039 62.23 -28.24 7.40
C ILE A 1039 61.11 -27.27 7.04
N LYS A 1040 61.47 -26.01 6.84
CA LYS A 1040 60.59 -24.93 6.41
C LYS A 1040 61.31 -23.94 5.50
N ASN A 1041 60.52 -23.08 4.87
CA ASN A 1041 61.02 -21.94 4.12
C ASN A 1041 62.04 -22.34 3.04
N ILE A 1042 61.70 -23.38 2.29
CA ILE A 1042 62.48 -23.91 1.18
C ILE A 1042 62.31 -22.95 0.00
N LYS A 1043 63.40 -22.49 -0.61
CA LYS A 1043 63.37 -21.52 -1.70
C LYS A 1043 64.45 -21.80 -2.72
N LEU A 1044 64.07 -21.82 -3.99
CA LEU A 1044 64.97 -21.70 -5.12
C LEU A 1044 64.72 -20.34 -5.75
N GLU A 1045 65.75 -19.52 -5.89
CA GLU A 1045 65.65 -18.20 -6.51
C GLU A 1045 66.80 -17.94 -7.47
N LYS A 1046 66.49 -17.22 -8.56
CA LYS A 1046 67.46 -16.81 -9.57
C LYS A 1046 68.33 -15.69 -9.01
N GLY A 1047 69.65 -15.82 -9.16
CA GLY A 1047 70.64 -14.86 -8.71
C GLY A 1047 71.67 -15.48 -7.77
N ASN A 1048 72.59 -14.63 -7.30
CA ASN A 1048 73.72 -15.02 -6.47
C ASN A 1048 73.64 -14.49 -5.02
N LYS A 1049 72.54 -13.85 -4.65
CA LYS A 1049 72.26 -13.34 -3.29
C LYS A 1049 70.94 -13.92 -2.81
N ALA A 1050 70.93 -14.42 -1.58
CA ALA A 1050 69.74 -14.96 -0.95
C ALA A 1050 68.80 -13.84 -0.48
N THR A 1051 67.50 -14.05 -0.59
CA THR A 1051 66.48 -13.19 0.02
C THR A 1051 65.69 -13.94 1.10
N ASP A 1052 64.77 -13.24 1.77
CA ASP A 1052 63.83 -13.89 2.69
C ASP A 1052 62.84 -14.77 1.92
N TRP A 1053 62.33 -15.79 2.61
CA TRP A 1053 61.41 -16.73 1.98
C TRP A 1053 60.11 -16.04 1.58
N THR A 1054 59.67 -16.34 0.36
CA THR A 1054 58.38 -15.95 -0.20
C THR A 1054 57.69 -17.22 -0.73
N PRO A 1055 56.35 -17.32 -0.69
CA PRO A 1055 55.65 -18.42 -1.34
C PRO A 1055 55.88 -18.39 -2.85
N ALA A 1056 55.79 -19.54 -3.52
CA ALA A 1056 55.83 -19.56 -4.98
C ALA A 1056 54.58 -18.86 -5.54
N PRO A 1057 54.65 -18.15 -6.69
CA PRO A 1057 53.49 -17.46 -7.25
C PRO A 1057 52.26 -18.35 -7.43
N GLU A 1058 52.48 -19.62 -7.77
CA GLU A 1058 51.45 -20.64 -7.89
C GLU A 1058 50.69 -20.84 -6.56
N ASP A 1059 51.38 -20.78 -5.41
CA ASP A 1059 50.78 -20.87 -4.07
C ASP A 1059 49.90 -19.64 -3.75
N VAL A 1060 50.23 -18.47 -4.31
CA VAL A 1060 49.51 -17.19 -4.10
C VAL A 1060 48.29 -17.06 -5.03
N THR A 1061 48.41 -17.48 -6.30
CA THR A 1061 47.32 -17.42 -7.28
C THR A 1061 46.10 -18.27 -6.87
N ILE A 1062 46.31 -19.41 -6.21
CA ILE A 1062 45.21 -20.29 -5.75
C ILE A 1062 44.42 -19.63 -4.60
N GLU A 1063 45.11 -19.02 -3.65
CA GLU A 1063 44.46 -18.35 -2.51
C GLU A 1063 43.69 -17.09 -2.95
N ASN A 1064 44.24 -16.30 -3.86
CA ASN A 1064 43.59 -15.10 -4.38
C ASN A 1064 42.40 -15.41 -5.28
N THR A 1065 42.47 -16.45 -6.12
CA THR A 1065 41.34 -16.90 -6.96
C THR A 1065 40.15 -17.32 -6.10
N THR A 1066 40.41 -17.99 -4.98
CA THR A 1066 39.35 -18.43 -4.05
C THR A 1066 38.67 -17.23 -3.37
N LYS A 1067 39.45 -16.23 -2.92
CA LYS A 1067 38.90 -15.00 -2.31
C LYS A 1067 38.09 -14.17 -3.31
N ILE A 1068 38.54 -14.06 -4.56
CA ILE A 1068 37.82 -13.36 -5.63
C ILE A 1068 36.48 -14.04 -5.94
N ASN A 1069 36.46 -15.38 -6.05
CA ASN A 1069 35.23 -16.13 -6.31
C ASN A 1069 34.21 -16.00 -5.16
N SER A 1070 34.67 -15.97 -3.90
CA SER A 1070 33.81 -15.70 -2.74
C SER A 1070 33.21 -14.29 -2.78
N ALA A 1071 34.03 -13.27 -3.09
CA ALA A 1071 33.55 -11.90 -3.21
C ALA A 1071 32.55 -11.73 -4.37
N GLU A 1072 32.77 -12.39 -5.51
CA GLU A 1072 31.82 -12.38 -6.64
C GLU A 1072 30.47 -13.03 -6.26
N SER A 1073 30.52 -14.10 -5.46
CA SER A 1073 29.32 -14.78 -4.94
C SER A 1073 28.53 -13.88 -3.98
N GLU A 1074 29.21 -13.20 -3.04
CA GLU A 1074 28.58 -12.24 -2.13
C GLU A 1074 27.96 -11.06 -2.88
N ILE A 1075 28.65 -10.51 -3.88
CA ILE A 1075 28.12 -9.42 -4.71
C ILE A 1075 26.89 -9.87 -5.50
N LYS A 1076 26.88 -11.09 -6.05
CA LYS A 1076 25.70 -11.68 -6.71
C LYS A 1076 24.53 -11.86 -5.73
N GLN A 1077 24.79 -12.32 -4.51
CA GLN A 1077 23.77 -12.46 -3.48
C GLN A 1077 23.18 -11.10 -3.08
N LEU A 1078 24.02 -10.09 -2.86
CA LEU A 1078 23.57 -8.71 -2.56
C LEU A 1078 22.77 -8.12 -3.72
N SER A 1079 23.22 -8.31 -4.97
CA SER A 1079 22.48 -7.91 -6.17
C SER A 1079 21.10 -8.58 -6.25
N ASN A 1080 21.00 -9.85 -5.89
CA ASN A 1080 19.72 -10.57 -5.88
C ASN A 1080 18.80 -10.11 -4.73
N GLN A 1081 19.36 -9.79 -3.56
CA GLN A 1081 18.61 -9.21 -2.44
C GLN A 1081 18.09 -7.80 -2.74
N ILE A 1082 18.85 -7.00 -3.50
CA ILE A 1082 18.39 -5.68 -3.97
C ILE A 1082 17.25 -5.85 -4.97
N ARG A 1083 17.36 -6.79 -5.93
CA ARG A 1083 16.25 -7.10 -6.86
C ARG A 1083 14.98 -7.59 -6.15
N SER A 1084 15.10 -8.38 -5.08
CA SER A 1084 13.92 -8.87 -4.36
C SER A 1084 13.24 -7.82 -3.48
N LYS A 1085 13.94 -6.75 -3.10
CA LYS A 1085 13.37 -5.63 -2.34
C LYS A 1085 12.77 -4.52 -3.21
N VAL A 1086 13.04 -4.53 -4.52
CA VAL A 1086 12.51 -3.57 -5.51
C VAL A 1086 11.49 -4.29 -6.40
N ASP A 1087 10.45 -4.87 -5.81
CA ASP A 1087 9.39 -5.57 -6.55
C ASP A 1087 8.56 -4.60 -7.39
N VAL A 1088 8.98 -4.42 -8.64
CA VAL A 1088 8.31 -3.60 -9.66
C VAL A 1088 6.91 -4.17 -10.01
N ASN A 1089 6.65 -5.45 -9.73
CA ASN A 1089 5.38 -6.09 -10.02
C ASN A 1089 4.36 -5.93 -8.88
N GLY A 1090 4.80 -5.88 -7.62
CA GLY A 1090 3.95 -5.58 -6.48
C GLY A 1090 3.34 -4.18 -6.55
N VAL A 1091 4.13 -3.18 -6.95
CA VAL A 1091 3.66 -1.78 -7.14
C VAL A 1091 2.74 -1.65 -8.36
N LYS A 1092 3.01 -2.38 -9.44
CA LYS A 1092 2.15 -2.40 -10.64
C LYS A 1092 0.79 -3.08 -10.39
N SER A 1093 0.76 -4.12 -9.55
CA SER A 1093 -0.47 -4.85 -9.19
C SER A 1093 -1.48 -4.03 -8.37
N PHE A 1094 -1.00 -3.02 -7.65
CA PHE A 1094 -1.83 -2.16 -6.81
C PHE A 1094 -2.55 -1.06 -7.60
N ILE A 1095 -1.98 -0.65 -8.75
CA ILE A 1095 -2.47 0.48 -9.55
C ILE A 1095 -3.55 0.06 -10.57
N GLU A 1096 -3.61 -1.22 -10.95
CA GLU A 1096 -4.53 -1.71 -12.01
C GLU A 1096 -5.90 -2.22 -11.51
N GLN A 1097 -6.23 -2.07 -10.23
CA GLN A 1097 -7.50 -2.55 -9.67
C GLN A 1097 -8.59 -1.46 -9.57
N ASN A 1098 -9.48 -1.47 -10.59
CA ASN A 1098 -10.90 -1.04 -10.66
C ASN A 1098 -11.26 0.39 -11.15
N PRO A 1099 -12.41 0.59 -11.86
CA PRO A 1099 -13.63 -0.23 -11.80
C PRO A 1099 -14.38 -0.50 -13.14
N SER A 1100 -14.77 -1.76 -13.41
CA SER A 1100 -16.04 -2.11 -14.13
C SER A 1100 -16.34 -3.62 -14.21
N SER A 1101 -15.42 -4.52 -13.86
CA SER A 1101 -15.70 -5.96 -14.02
C SER A 1101 -15.04 -6.81 -12.93
N VAL A 1102 -15.63 -6.79 -11.74
CA VAL A 1102 -15.54 -7.94 -10.83
C VAL A 1102 -16.65 -8.89 -11.24
N LYS A 1103 -16.32 -10.01 -11.90
CA LYS A 1103 -16.94 -11.32 -11.63
C LYS A 1103 -16.32 -12.48 -12.43
N ILE A 1104 -15.77 -13.41 -11.66
CA ILE A 1104 -15.80 -14.88 -11.81
C ILE A 1104 -14.50 -15.56 -12.32
N GLY A 1105 -13.86 -16.32 -11.40
CA GLY A 1105 -12.77 -17.30 -11.60
C GLY A 1105 -11.39 -16.68 -11.42
N PHE A 1106 -10.58 -16.97 -10.39
CA PHE A 1106 -9.85 -18.24 -10.24
C PHE A 1106 -9.37 -18.53 -8.80
N ASN A 1107 -10.03 -18.02 -7.75
CA ASN A 1107 -9.72 -18.41 -6.35
C ASN A 1107 -10.20 -19.83 -5.96
N ALA A 1108 -10.22 -20.77 -6.91
CA ALA A 1108 -10.57 -22.18 -6.67
C ALA A 1108 -9.86 -23.15 -7.64
N ILE A 1109 -8.56 -22.96 -7.90
CA ILE A 1109 -7.74 -24.13 -8.24
C ILE A 1109 -7.33 -24.76 -6.90
N THR A 1110 -7.79 -25.99 -6.74
CA THR A 1110 -7.74 -26.90 -5.59
C THR A 1110 -6.40 -26.95 -4.84
N PRO A 1111 -6.37 -27.43 -3.57
CA PRO A 1111 -5.16 -27.52 -2.74
C PRO A 1111 -4.10 -28.53 -3.23
N ASN A 1112 -4.24 -29.09 -4.42
CA ASN A 1112 -3.46 -30.25 -4.89
C ASN A 1112 -2.44 -29.91 -5.99
N VAL A 1113 -1.86 -28.70 -5.96
CA VAL A 1113 -0.66 -28.42 -6.76
C VAL A 1113 0.55 -28.42 -5.82
N ASN A 1114 1.08 -29.60 -5.57
CA ASN A 1114 2.34 -29.79 -4.85
C ASN A 1114 3.48 -29.67 -5.86
N LEU A 1115 4.05 -28.47 -6.03
CA LEU A 1115 5.27 -28.28 -6.81
C LEU A 1115 6.47 -28.72 -5.98
N SER A 1116 6.68 -30.04 -5.90
CA SER A 1116 7.95 -30.57 -5.43
C SER A 1116 9.02 -30.26 -6.48
N ASN A 1117 9.99 -29.42 -6.09
CA ASN A 1117 11.21 -29.05 -6.82
C ASN A 1117 11.04 -28.04 -7.99
N SER A 1118 11.18 -26.76 -7.64
CA SER A 1118 11.85 -25.71 -8.46
C SER A 1118 11.40 -25.55 -9.92
N GLY A 1119 10.10 -25.34 -10.16
CA GLY A 1119 9.55 -24.87 -11.45
C GLY A 1119 8.93 -23.47 -11.33
N THR A 1120 8.84 -22.72 -12.44
CA THR A 1120 8.25 -21.36 -12.50
C THR A 1120 6.86 -21.36 -13.14
N PHE A 1121 6.00 -20.46 -12.65
CA PHE A 1121 4.64 -20.22 -13.14
C PHE A 1121 4.54 -18.75 -13.57
N GLU A 1122 4.34 -18.50 -14.86
CA GLU A 1122 4.34 -17.15 -15.42
C GLU A 1122 3.23 -16.97 -16.47
N ILE A 1123 2.64 -15.78 -16.53
CA ILE A 1123 1.70 -15.40 -17.60
C ILE A 1123 2.43 -14.42 -18.53
N ILE A 1124 2.57 -14.79 -19.80
CA ILE A 1124 3.24 -13.97 -20.81
C ILE A 1124 2.29 -13.80 -22.00
N ASN A 1125 1.99 -12.55 -22.37
CA ASN A 1125 1.11 -12.20 -23.51
C ASN A 1125 -0.30 -12.86 -23.48
N GLY A 1126 -0.85 -13.11 -22.28
CA GLY A 1126 -2.17 -13.71 -22.12
C GLY A 1126 -2.21 -15.24 -22.15
N ALA A 1127 -1.07 -15.90 -22.37
CA ALA A 1127 -0.94 -17.36 -22.24
C ALA A 1127 -0.39 -17.74 -20.85
N LEU A 1128 -0.94 -18.81 -20.28
CA LEU A 1128 -0.49 -19.40 -19.03
C LEU A 1128 0.71 -20.32 -19.32
N ASN A 1129 1.89 -20.00 -18.79
CA ASN A 1129 3.10 -20.80 -18.95
C ASN A 1129 3.50 -21.44 -17.62
N VAL A 1130 3.51 -22.77 -17.60
CA VAL A 1130 4.02 -23.55 -16.47
C VAL A 1130 5.29 -24.25 -16.92
N LYS A 1131 6.41 -23.97 -16.24
CA LYS A 1131 7.73 -24.54 -16.56
C LYS A 1131 8.23 -25.42 -15.43
N ASN A 1132 8.39 -26.71 -15.71
CA ASN A 1132 9.31 -27.58 -14.98
C ASN A 1132 10.56 -27.73 -15.85
N ASN A 1133 11.74 -27.97 -15.24
CA ASN A 1133 13.08 -27.95 -15.84
C ASN A 1133 13.28 -28.78 -17.14
N ASN A 1134 12.29 -29.53 -17.61
CA ASN A 1134 12.40 -30.36 -18.81
C ASN A 1134 11.34 -30.17 -19.91
N ALA A 1135 10.31 -29.32 -19.79
CA ALA A 1135 9.43 -28.97 -20.93
C ALA A 1135 8.48 -27.80 -20.63
N GLU A 1136 8.21 -26.98 -21.65
CA GLU A 1136 7.30 -25.84 -21.61
C GLU A 1136 5.86 -26.29 -21.92
N VAL A 1137 4.91 -26.09 -21.00
CA VAL A 1137 3.47 -26.27 -21.28
C VAL A 1137 2.86 -24.90 -21.53
N VAL A 1138 2.58 -24.61 -22.81
CA VAL A 1138 1.89 -23.39 -23.26
C VAL A 1138 0.43 -23.74 -23.53
N ILE A 1139 -0.51 -23.13 -22.78
CA ILE A 1139 -1.94 -23.23 -23.08
C ILE A 1139 -2.39 -21.87 -23.65
N ASP A 1140 -2.47 -21.76 -24.97
CA ASP A 1140 -3.05 -20.59 -25.65
C ASP A 1140 -4.54 -20.81 -25.94
N GLY A 1141 -5.37 -19.93 -25.38
CA GLY A 1141 -6.82 -19.96 -25.48
C GLY A 1141 -7.33 -19.15 -26.66
N LYS A 1142 -7.34 -19.75 -27.87
CA LYS A 1142 -8.16 -19.22 -28.97
C LYS A 1142 -8.55 -20.30 -29.99
N TYR A 1143 -9.65 -20.99 -29.67
CA TYR A 1143 -10.50 -21.81 -30.55
C TYR A 1143 -9.91 -23.01 -31.32
N ASN A 1144 -10.49 -24.17 -31.00
CA ASN A 1144 -10.78 -25.34 -31.84
C ASN A 1144 -9.61 -26.07 -32.54
N MET A 1145 -9.49 -27.35 -32.16
CA MET A 1145 -8.75 -28.41 -32.86
C MET A 1145 -8.86 -28.26 -34.39
N HIS A 1146 -7.74 -28.04 -35.08
CA HIS A 1146 -7.43 -28.40 -36.48
C HIS A 1146 -6.45 -27.40 -37.13
N LYS A 1147 -5.14 -27.68 -37.06
CA LYS A 1147 -4.08 -27.46 -38.08
C LYS A 1147 -2.71 -27.40 -37.41
N ILE A 1148 -2.00 -28.53 -37.38
CA ILE A 1148 -0.54 -28.54 -37.25
C ILE A 1148 0.01 -29.48 -38.31
N LEU A 1149 0.15 -28.98 -39.53
CA LEU A 1149 1.11 -29.49 -40.51
C LEU A 1149 1.57 -28.28 -41.32
N THR A 1150 2.74 -27.74 -40.98
CA THR A 1150 3.46 -26.81 -41.84
C THR A 1150 4.05 -27.60 -43.01
N SER A 1151 3.76 -27.17 -44.24
CA SER A 1151 4.37 -27.71 -45.45
C SER A 1151 5.85 -27.34 -45.48
N GLY A 1152 6.71 -28.23 -45.00
CA GLY A 1152 8.17 -28.12 -45.13
C GLY A 1152 8.67 -29.00 -46.28
N VAL A 1153 9.36 -28.40 -47.26
CA VAL A 1153 10.14 -29.15 -48.25
C VAL A 1153 11.47 -29.53 -47.58
N ILE A 1154 11.67 -30.82 -47.30
CA ILE A 1154 12.95 -31.32 -46.77
C ILE A 1154 13.85 -31.64 -47.96
N ASN A 1155 14.84 -30.79 -48.22
CA ASN A 1155 15.94 -31.08 -49.14
C ASN A 1155 17.13 -31.59 -48.32
N THR A 1156 17.47 -32.87 -48.41
CA THR A 1156 18.68 -33.44 -47.82
C THR A 1156 19.59 -34.00 -48.91
N SER A 1157 20.79 -33.42 -49.05
CA SER A 1157 21.90 -34.01 -49.81
C SER A 1157 22.72 -34.90 -48.88
N MET A 1158 22.94 -36.18 -49.22
CA MET A 1158 23.74 -37.11 -48.41
C MET A 1158 25.16 -37.30 -48.98
N PRO A 1159 26.23 -37.14 -48.19
CA PRO A 1159 27.56 -37.67 -48.50
C PRO A 1159 27.64 -39.17 -48.23
N VAL A 1160 28.45 -39.85 -49.04
CA VAL A 1160 28.71 -41.28 -49.02
C VAL A 1160 29.95 -41.57 -48.17
N SER A 1161 29.85 -42.30 -47.06
CA SER A 1161 30.93 -43.23 -46.68
C SER A 1161 30.47 -44.30 -45.68
N ASN A 1162 31.05 -45.49 -45.86
CA ASN A 1162 30.64 -46.78 -45.35
C ASN A 1162 31.10 -47.06 -43.91
N THR A 1163 30.21 -46.89 -42.94
CA THR A 1163 29.96 -47.80 -41.79
C THR A 1163 28.89 -47.19 -40.88
N ILE A 1164 27.62 -47.59 -41.06
CA ILE A 1164 26.52 -47.23 -40.18
C ILE A 1164 25.65 -48.47 -39.94
N LYS A 1165 25.46 -48.83 -38.66
CA LYS A 1165 24.25 -49.54 -38.23
C LYS A 1165 23.27 -48.48 -37.71
N GLU A 1166 22.03 -48.58 -38.20
CA GLU A 1166 20.85 -47.76 -37.91
C GLU A 1166 20.75 -46.39 -38.61
N ARG A 1167 19.71 -46.22 -39.44
CA ARG A 1167 19.26 -44.91 -39.95
C ARG A 1167 17.75 -44.82 -39.79
N THR A 1168 17.29 -43.80 -39.08
CA THR A 1168 15.87 -43.52 -38.80
C THR A 1168 15.41 -42.35 -39.66
N VAL A 1169 14.24 -42.46 -40.31
CA VAL A 1169 13.54 -41.27 -40.86
C VAL A 1169 12.54 -40.82 -39.81
N SER A 1170 12.70 -39.58 -39.35
CA SER A 1170 11.91 -38.99 -38.28
C SER A 1170 11.24 -37.73 -38.80
N VAL A 1171 9.91 -37.67 -38.72
CA VAL A 1171 9.16 -36.42 -38.91
C VAL A 1171 8.87 -35.86 -37.52
N GLU A 1172 9.62 -34.84 -37.14
CA GLU A 1172 9.50 -34.21 -35.83
C GLU A 1172 8.33 -33.21 -35.81
N HIS A 1173 7.66 -33.12 -34.66
CA HIS A 1173 6.72 -32.05 -34.37
C HIS A 1173 7.32 -31.12 -33.32
N ASN A 1174 6.94 -29.83 -33.36
CA ASN A 1174 7.47 -28.76 -32.49
C ASN A 1174 7.10 -28.86 -31.00
N LEU A 1175 6.86 -30.06 -30.47
CA LEU A 1175 6.53 -30.29 -29.04
C LEU A 1175 7.64 -31.02 -28.28
N GLY A 1176 8.87 -31.05 -28.83
CA GLY A 1176 10.08 -31.37 -28.06
C GLY A 1176 10.23 -32.82 -27.54
N TYR A 1177 9.41 -33.78 -27.98
CA TYR A 1177 9.58 -35.21 -27.69
C TYR A 1177 9.34 -36.09 -28.93
N LYS A 1178 9.78 -37.37 -28.87
CA LYS A 1178 9.95 -38.38 -29.95
C LYS A 1178 9.04 -38.21 -31.19
N PRO A 1179 9.57 -38.44 -32.41
CA PRO A 1179 8.86 -38.17 -33.67
C PRO A 1179 7.53 -38.91 -33.78
N ALA A 1180 6.50 -38.24 -34.31
CA ALA A 1180 5.14 -38.80 -34.46
C ALA A 1180 5.07 -40.01 -35.40
N PHE A 1181 6.15 -40.28 -36.15
CA PHE A 1181 6.34 -41.50 -36.92
C PHE A 1181 7.83 -41.87 -36.91
N SER A 1182 8.14 -43.10 -36.50
CA SER A 1182 9.48 -43.69 -36.63
C SER A 1182 9.35 -45.08 -37.26
N ALA A 1183 9.90 -45.24 -38.46
CA ALA A 1183 10.04 -46.54 -39.10
C ALA A 1183 11.50 -46.99 -38.96
N PHE A 1184 11.70 -48.16 -38.35
CA PHE A 1184 13.02 -48.76 -38.16
C PHE A 1184 13.17 -49.97 -39.09
N SER A 1185 14.35 -50.11 -39.68
CA SER A 1185 14.83 -51.36 -40.27
C SER A 1185 15.84 -51.95 -39.29
N ILE A 1186 15.54 -53.13 -38.73
CA ILE A 1186 16.54 -53.94 -38.00
C ILE A 1186 17.03 -55.00 -38.98
N VAL A 1187 18.33 -55.00 -39.24
CA VAL A 1187 19.03 -56.12 -39.88
C VAL A 1187 19.65 -56.93 -38.76
N ASP A 1188 19.10 -58.10 -38.44
CA ASP A 1188 19.86 -59.11 -37.71
C ASP A 1188 20.91 -59.72 -38.65
N GLY A 1189 22.01 -60.18 -38.06
CA GLY A 1189 23.21 -60.64 -38.77
C GLY A 1189 23.07 -61.98 -39.50
N SER A 1190 21.97 -62.26 -40.20
CA SER A 1190 21.82 -63.50 -40.96
C SER A 1190 21.19 -63.37 -42.36
N GLY A 1191 20.99 -62.16 -42.89
CA GLY A 1191 20.80 -61.98 -44.34
C GLY A 1191 19.60 -62.69 -44.98
N SER A 1192 18.43 -62.72 -44.32
CA SER A 1192 17.16 -63.14 -44.93
C SER A 1192 16.00 -62.24 -44.52
N MET A 1193 15.24 -61.76 -45.51
CA MET A 1193 14.02 -60.96 -45.34
C MET A 1193 12.88 -61.83 -44.80
N VAL A 1194 12.25 -61.43 -43.69
CA VAL A 1194 10.89 -61.87 -43.34
C VAL A 1194 9.95 -60.66 -43.37
N PRO A 1195 8.80 -60.70 -44.07
CA PRO A 1195 8.01 -59.51 -44.40
C PRO A 1195 7.06 -59.05 -43.30
N LEU A 1196 6.88 -57.73 -43.21
CA LEU A 1196 5.70 -57.07 -42.68
C LEU A 1196 4.43 -57.60 -43.38
N PRO A 1197 3.28 -57.75 -42.68
CA PRO A 1197 2.01 -57.93 -43.38
C PRO A 1197 1.68 -56.64 -44.15
N ALA A 1198 1.76 -56.81 -45.48
CA ALA A 1198 1.07 -56.09 -46.55
C ALA A 1198 1.40 -54.60 -46.76
N LEU A 1199 2.28 -54.34 -47.74
CA LEU A 1199 1.97 -53.50 -48.91
C LEU A 1199 3.07 -53.76 -49.96
N ALA A 1200 2.81 -54.72 -50.85
CA ALA A 1200 3.62 -55.00 -52.02
C ALA A 1200 3.33 -53.94 -53.10
N PHE A 1201 4.37 -53.29 -53.63
CA PHE A 1201 4.36 -52.77 -54.98
C PHE A 1201 5.45 -53.49 -55.77
N THR A 1202 4.99 -54.17 -56.81
CA THR A 1202 5.74 -54.87 -57.85
C THR A 1202 6.41 -53.86 -58.77
N ASP A 1203 7.74 -53.91 -58.89
CA ASP A 1203 8.43 -54.19 -60.16
C ASP A 1203 9.94 -53.90 -60.07
N ASN A 1204 10.68 -54.81 -60.69
CA ASN A 1204 12.12 -54.94 -60.72
C ASN A 1204 12.83 -53.71 -61.32
N PHE A 1205 13.83 -53.18 -60.60
CA PHE A 1205 14.99 -52.56 -61.24
C PHE A 1205 16.27 -53.06 -60.58
N SER A 1206 16.76 -54.19 -61.10
CA SER A 1206 18.14 -54.63 -61.00
C SER A 1206 18.99 -53.78 -61.95
N GLY A 1207 20.00 -53.08 -61.43
CA GLY A 1207 20.88 -52.29 -62.30
C GLY A 1207 21.84 -51.42 -61.52
N THR A 1208 23.11 -51.74 -61.66
CA THR A 1208 24.27 -51.09 -61.07
C THR A 1208 24.48 -49.65 -61.55
N SER A 1209 24.72 -48.77 -60.58
CA SER A 1209 25.29 -47.41 -60.65
C SER A 1209 24.38 -46.21 -61.00
N ILE A 1210 24.64 -45.15 -60.22
CA ILE A 1210 24.38 -43.70 -60.40
C ILE A 1210 22.99 -43.13 -60.01
N VAL A 1211 23.11 -41.98 -59.34
CA VAL A 1211 22.19 -40.84 -59.19
C VAL A 1211 21.21 -40.91 -58.02
N GLY A 1212 21.45 -40.05 -57.03
CA GLY A 1212 20.48 -39.78 -55.96
C GLY A 1212 19.17 -39.26 -56.54
N PHE A 1213 18.07 -39.93 -56.23
CA PHE A 1213 16.73 -39.49 -56.61
C PHE A 1213 16.18 -38.58 -55.51
N ASN A 1214 15.89 -37.32 -55.85
CA ASN A 1214 15.11 -36.44 -54.98
C ASN A 1214 13.62 -36.76 -55.15
N PHE A 1215 12.96 -37.16 -54.06
CA PHE A 1215 11.50 -37.24 -53.99
C PHE A 1215 10.98 -36.10 -53.13
N ILE A 1216 9.92 -35.44 -53.59
CA ILE A 1216 9.14 -34.50 -52.78
C ILE A 1216 7.99 -35.30 -52.17
N ILE A 1217 7.97 -35.41 -50.85
CA ILE A 1217 6.90 -36.04 -50.09
C ILE A 1217 6.03 -34.92 -49.49
N ARG A 1218 4.72 -34.96 -49.70
CA ARG A 1218 3.74 -34.06 -49.07
C ARG A 1218 2.72 -34.87 -48.28
N ALA A 1219 2.63 -34.61 -46.99
CA ALA A 1219 1.56 -35.15 -46.15
C ALA A 1219 0.40 -34.15 -46.06
N ARG A 1220 -0.86 -34.63 -46.16
CA ARG A 1220 -2.08 -33.83 -46.00
C ARG A 1220 -3.06 -34.60 -45.11
N ALA A 1221 -3.78 -33.94 -44.22
CA ALA A 1221 -4.80 -34.57 -43.37
C ALA A 1221 -6.16 -33.89 -43.53
N ASP A 1222 -7.24 -34.67 -43.44
CA ASP A 1222 -8.60 -34.19 -43.17
C ASP A 1222 -9.07 -34.65 -41.79
N ASN A 1223 -10.30 -34.28 -41.40
CA ASN A 1223 -10.85 -34.56 -40.07
C ASN A 1223 -10.95 -36.07 -39.74
N THR A 1224 -10.69 -36.97 -40.70
CA THR A 1224 -10.82 -38.42 -40.53
C THR A 1224 -9.66 -39.26 -41.10
N HIS A 1225 -8.78 -38.70 -41.94
CA HIS A 1225 -7.69 -39.46 -42.60
C HIS A 1225 -6.41 -38.63 -42.83
N LEU A 1226 -5.24 -39.30 -42.84
CA LEU A 1226 -3.95 -38.76 -43.31
C LEU A 1226 -3.60 -39.36 -44.68
N TYR A 1227 -3.17 -38.51 -45.60
CA TYR A 1227 -2.71 -38.84 -46.95
C TYR A 1227 -1.24 -38.47 -47.10
N ILE A 1228 -0.46 -39.31 -47.78
CA ILE A 1228 0.93 -39.01 -48.15
C ILE A 1228 1.04 -39.11 -49.67
N ASP A 1229 1.39 -37.99 -50.31
CA ASP A 1229 1.69 -37.91 -51.74
C ASP A 1229 3.21 -37.92 -51.92
N MET A 1230 3.74 -38.77 -52.79
CA MET A 1230 5.15 -38.77 -53.16
C MET A 1230 5.30 -38.44 -54.65
N LYS A 1231 6.17 -37.48 -54.98
CA LYS A 1231 6.48 -37.12 -56.36
C LYS A 1231 7.98 -37.12 -56.60
N ARG A 1232 8.45 -37.77 -57.66
CA ARG A 1232 9.85 -37.70 -58.09
C ARG A 1232 10.13 -36.30 -58.63
N ALA A 1233 11.23 -35.65 -58.21
CA ALA A 1233 11.49 -34.24 -58.52
C ALA A 1233 11.75 -33.95 -60.02
N ALA A 1234 11.89 -34.98 -60.87
CA ALA A 1234 12.21 -34.82 -62.30
C ALA A 1234 10.99 -34.81 -63.25
N ASP A 1235 9.77 -35.10 -62.80
CA ASP A 1235 8.59 -35.15 -63.68
C ASP A 1235 7.61 -34.00 -63.40
N LEU A 1236 7.70 -32.96 -64.23
CA LEU A 1236 6.77 -31.81 -64.29
C LEU A 1236 5.43 -32.15 -64.99
N VAL A 1237 5.10 -33.43 -65.18
CA VAL A 1237 3.85 -33.86 -65.84
C VAL A 1237 3.00 -34.71 -64.87
N GLN A 1238 1.69 -34.63 -65.04
CA GLN A 1238 0.64 -35.04 -64.11
C GLN A 1238 0.53 -36.56 -63.89
N THR A 1239 0.88 -37.05 -62.70
CA THR A 1239 0.25 -38.22 -62.04
C THR A 1239 0.58 -38.20 -60.54
N GLU A 1240 -0.41 -37.95 -59.68
CA GLU A 1240 -0.30 -38.11 -58.21
C GLU A 1240 -0.75 -39.53 -57.83
N TYR A 1241 0.09 -40.28 -57.11
CA TYR A 1241 -0.31 -41.55 -56.49
C TYR A 1241 -0.68 -41.29 -55.02
N ARG A 1242 -1.91 -41.63 -54.60
CA ARG A 1242 -2.40 -41.46 -53.22
C ARG A 1242 -2.48 -42.79 -52.50
N VAL A 1243 -1.88 -42.85 -51.31
CA VAL A 1243 -2.04 -43.96 -50.36
C VAL A 1243 -2.86 -43.48 -49.16
N LYS A 1244 -3.88 -44.25 -48.76
CA LYS A 1244 -4.83 -43.89 -47.68
C LYS A 1244 -4.63 -44.86 -46.51
N ILE A 1245 -4.39 -44.33 -45.29
CA ILE A 1245 -4.15 -45.14 -44.09
C ILE A 1245 -5.21 -44.81 -43.03
N LYS A 1246 -5.83 -45.83 -42.42
CA LYS A 1246 -6.80 -45.71 -41.31
C LYS A 1246 -6.15 -46.15 -39.99
N TYR A 1247 -6.31 -45.38 -38.91
CA TYR A 1247 -5.98 -45.83 -37.55
C TYR A 1247 -7.09 -45.50 -36.53
N PHE A 1248 -7.24 -46.38 -35.53
CA PHE A 1248 -8.24 -46.37 -34.46
C PHE A 1248 -7.71 -45.67 -33.19
N ILE A 1249 -8.58 -44.92 -32.50
CA ILE A 1249 -8.33 -44.27 -31.20
C ILE A 1249 -8.51 -45.30 -30.08
N TYR A 1250 -7.56 -45.41 -29.15
CA TYR A 1250 -7.77 -46.08 -27.86
C TYR A 1250 -7.76 -45.08 -26.69
N LYS A 1251 -8.60 -45.44 -25.72
CA LYS A 1251 -9.18 -44.65 -24.62
C LYS A 1251 -8.25 -44.62 -23.39
N GLU A 1252 -8.34 -43.51 -22.67
CA GLU A 1252 -7.77 -43.12 -21.36
C GLU A 1252 -7.33 -44.26 -20.40
N VAL A 1253 -6.15 -44.08 -19.77
CA VAL A 1253 -5.89 -44.45 -18.36
C VAL A 1253 -4.90 -43.43 -17.75
N ALA A 1254 -5.22 -43.01 -16.51
CA ALA A 1254 -4.55 -42.09 -15.57
C ALA A 1254 -2.99 -42.13 -15.56
N PHE A 1255 -2.27 -41.04 -15.24
CA PHE A 1255 -2.43 -40.04 -14.17
C PHE A 1255 -2.04 -38.62 -14.63
#